data_AF-A0A9E0H814-F1
#
_entry.id   AF-A0A9E0H814-F1
#
_cell.length_a   1.000
_cell.length_b   1.000
_cell.length_c   1.000
_cell.angle_alpha   90.00
_cell.angle_beta   90.00
_cell.angle_gamma   90.00
#
_symmetry.space_group_name_H-M   'P 1'
#
loop_
_entity.id
_entity.type
_entity.pdbx_description
1 polymer ?
#
loop_
_entity_poly.entity_id
_entity_poly.type
_entity_poly.pdbx_seq_one_letter_code
_entity_poly.pdbx_strand_id
1 'polypeptide(L)'
;MTPQPPIPVRFVLPRARRRARAPVLGLLVSLGAAACGDVEAIDGPDGGLVDGDDPSLYAAGTTRYEAEARTRQNDAVVATNNPGYTGSGFMDYGGTGSWIEWSNINAAAAGSATVTVRYANGGASERPIALVVNGAAAGTARVPSTGAWDAWTTVSFPVTLRAGANAMRLTATGAAGPNVDHVEVTPAAVAPTGLKLPIEVFGPSGTRVSVQVRVDDLRDITHLYLRCNACGYHVTELDADAGKVKASVRINGGAAIPLKRYTADGRDVGNSRLEILDNAKDYGGLGGVFRTVKLKVPVSGLVVGTNTITFEHVTAAPPSIGFRILELNLLRGGSLSNRVLGGFTQDDPATWTPPLSSATEIAAGRTLWTKRSSLYDPGVDAIDGRLGGGAVTGNITASCADCHASDGRDLAYFNFSNHSIIERSIFHGLSRTDGTRIASYIRSRKADVPVVAAARPWNPTYQPGPGLDARPAYQWAAGAGVDAILADDAAMASYLFPSGQSLDAVRAVVNRHGKLNLRELPVALPMPEWNQWLPHVHPDDAFSTSASALRADESGDSVGKPFYTALYEAAEDDPTPRKIGDMTSRIKSWLKRGMTCDTNGDTSGDPWRALNGNVLSAVKLPKKTYTRCEDKDDRRRSDEEAYEIAKRGLAAWIAVKQWEIVHSNNLEDEGKEAQSASVPYPGGSRTLRSERVCSSQCVDARERGWFVTGRNTFDRPPHFTGHNSRHFFGQDIVSGVAETNAWYHLNMLLNPGYRIMMPNHFAYVCSHIEILQAESDVDQGFRFWASMIKQRQLQTNGLYGAETGNDLRTSQPHVYYKANRNGTSDTQASVGRTLWRYLAQAMVEDFVADANRATAAEWAAAVNNSKVQARESTDFSTGTTYDTGPLQGRNTFRVIPRLRELGVSSSVLTSLINWGEKTWPRGNWDSLR
;
A
#
# COMPACT_ATOMS: atom_id res chain seq x y z
N MET A 1 -64.81 -20.17 -42.68
CA MET A 1 -63.73 -19.91 -43.66
C MET A 1 -62.98 -18.65 -43.21
N THR A 2 -61.65 -18.74 -43.26
CA THR A 2 -60.56 -17.83 -42.84
C THR A 2 -60.66 -16.36 -43.31
N PRO A 3 -60.12 -15.40 -42.53
CA PRO A 3 -58.71 -15.00 -42.66
C PRO A 3 -57.94 -14.86 -41.34
N GLN A 4 -56.62 -15.08 -41.39
CA GLN A 4 -55.70 -14.98 -40.24
C GLN A 4 -55.40 -13.54 -39.82
N PRO A 5 -55.20 -13.27 -38.50
CA PRO A 5 -54.66 -12.01 -37.98
C PRO A 5 -53.13 -12.08 -37.69
N PRO A 6 -52.48 -10.94 -37.40
CA PRO A 6 -51.10 -10.64 -37.81
C PRO A 6 -50.03 -10.81 -36.72
N ILE A 7 -48.78 -10.73 -37.19
CA ILE A 7 -47.51 -10.67 -36.45
C ILE A 7 -47.49 -9.52 -35.41
N PRO A 8 -46.85 -9.73 -34.24
CA PRO A 8 -46.10 -8.65 -33.61
C PRO A 8 -44.65 -9.01 -33.23
N VAL A 9 -43.83 -7.99 -33.42
CA VAL A 9 -42.41 -7.80 -33.09
C VAL A 9 -42.10 -8.12 -31.61
N ARG A 10 -41.00 -8.84 -31.35
CA ARG A 10 -40.43 -9.01 -30.00
C ARG A 10 -39.12 -8.24 -29.85
N PHE A 11 -39.16 -7.24 -28.96
CA PHE A 11 -37.99 -6.62 -28.33
C PHE A 11 -37.26 -7.65 -27.45
N VAL A 12 -35.93 -7.67 -27.52
CA VAL A 12 -35.04 -8.48 -26.66
C VAL A 12 -34.40 -7.55 -25.63
N LEU A 13 -34.71 -7.77 -24.35
CA LEU A 13 -34.01 -7.18 -23.20
C LEU A 13 -33.06 -8.24 -22.57
N PRO A 14 -31.95 -7.83 -21.91
CA PRO A 14 -30.92 -8.73 -21.43
C PRO A 14 -31.30 -9.47 -20.14
N ARG A 15 -30.84 -10.72 -20.03
CA ARG A 15 -31.09 -11.64 -18.90
C ARG A 15 -30.23 -11.31 -17.68
N ALA A 16 -30.88 -10.97 -16.56
CA ALA A 16 -30.32 -11.10 -15.21
C ALA A 16 -30.37 -12.57 -14.74
N ARG A 17 -29.27 -13.12 -14.20
CA ARG A 17 -29.25 -14.42 -13.53
C ARG A 17 -29.38 -14.24 -12.01
N ARG A 18 -30.53 -14.62 -11.46
CA ARG A 18 -30.72 -14.92 -10.03
C ARG A 18 -30.16 -16.32 -9.72
N ARG A 19 -29.53 -16.50 -8.55
CA ARG A 19 -29.45 -17.81 -7.87
C ARG A 19 -30.11 -17.69 -6.50
N ALA A 20 -30.99 -18.65 -6.23
CA ALA A 20 -31.90 -18.72 -5.10
C ALA A 20 -31.24 -19.30 -3.85
N ARG A 21 -31.72 -18.86 -2.68
CA ARG A 21 -31.55 -19.50 -1.37
C ARG A 21 -32.62 -20.57 -1.17
N ALA A 22 -32.27 -21.65 -0.47
CA ALA A 22 -33.21 -22.52 0.25
C ALA A 22 -32.63 -22.81 1.64
N PRO A 23 -33.48 -22.98 2.69
CA PRO A 23 -33.05 -23.00 4.09
C PRO A 23 -32.79 -24.43 4.59
N VAL A 24 -31.89 -24.58 5.57
CA VAL A 24 -31.81 -25.78 6.41
C VAL A 24 -31.80 -25.35 7.88
N LEU A 25 -32.64 -26.03 8.66
CA LEU A 25 -32.97 -25.83 10.06
C LEU A 25 -32.18 -26.82 10.94
N GLY A 26 -31.81 -26.40 12.16
CA GLY A 26 -31.23 -27.24 13.24
C GLY A 26 -29.70 -27.18 13.28
N LEU A 27 -29.02 -26.91 14.40
CA LEU A 27 -29.30 -27.26 15.79
C LEU A 27 -28.56 -26.27 16.73
N LEU A 28 -29.23 -25.87 17.81
CA LEU A 28 -28.64 -25.16 18.94
C LEU A 28 -27.58 -26.03 19.64
N VAL A 29 -26.38 -25.49 19.83
CA VAL A 29 -25.50 -25.87 20.95
C VAL A 29 -25.00 -24.58 21.60
N SER A 30 -25.55 -24.31 22.77
CA SER A 30 -25.06 -23.39 23.78
C SER A 30 -23.89 -24.01 24.53
N LEU A 31 -22.73 -23.35 24.55
CA LEU A 31 -21.63 -23.44 25.53
C LEU A 31 -20.89 -22.10 25.35
N GLY A 32 -20.83 -21.15 26.28
CA GLY A 32 -20.62 -21.29 27.72
C GLY A 32 -19.37 -20.48 28.03
N ALA A 33 -19.54 -19.20 28.36
CA ALA A 33 -18.48 -18.39 28.94
C ALA A 33 -18.20 -18.88 30.37
N ALA A 34 -16.94 -19.18 30.71
CA ALA A 34 -16.41 -19.14 32.08
C ALA A 34 -14.87 -19.21 32.06
N ALA A 35 -14.29 -18.54 33.04
CA ALA A 35 -12.90 -18.11 33.18
C ALA A 35 -11.89 -19.15 33.71
N CYS A 36 -10.61 -18.71 33.66
CA CYS A 36 -9.56 -18.79 34.70
C CYS A 36 -8.47 -19.88 34.60
N GLY A 37 -7.21 -19.45 34.81
CA GLY A 37 -6.03 -20.28 35.03
C GLY A 37 -4.71 -19.56 34.75
N ASP A 38 -4.09 -19.05 35.83
CA ASP A 38 -2.83 -18.28 35.92
C ASP A 38 -1.59 -18.96 35.33
N VAL A 39 -0.61 -18.18 34.82
CA VAL A 39 0.83 -18.31 35.14
C VAL A 39 1.56 -16.96 34.97
N GLU A 40 1.88 -16.38 36.13
CA GLU A 40 3.07 -15.62 36.57
C GLU A 40 3.71 -14.50 35.73
N ALA A 41 3.83 -13.37 36.43
CA ALA A 41 4.64 -12.20 36.14
C ALA A 41 6.14 -12.49 36.03
N ILE A 42 6.83 -11.75 35.16
CA ILE A 42 8.22 -11.37 35.39
C ILE A 42 8.22 -9.86 35.64
N ASP A 43 8.41 -9.53 36.92
CA ASP A 43 8.60 -8.20 37.47
C ASP A 43 10.11 -7.87 37.48
N GLY A 44 10.49 -6.63 37.16
CA GLY A 44 11.86 -6.13 37.35
C GLY A 44 12.25 -4.94 36.44
N PRO A 45 13.04 -3.96 36.93
CA PRO A 45 12.71 -2.54 36.78
C PRO A 45 13.69 -1.69 35.92
N ASP A 46 13.21 -0.48 35.62
CA ASP A 46 13.93 0.78 35.37
C ASP A 46 14.79 1.00 34.11
N GLY A 47 14.51 2.15 33.46
CA GLY A 47 15.41 2.77 32.48
C GLY A 47 14.74 3.76 31.52
N GLY A 48 13.85 4.64 32.00
CA GLY A 48 13.27 5.71 31.18
C GLY A 48 14.33 6.75 30.81
N LEU A 49 14.95 6.60 29.64
CA LEU A 49 15.76 7.65 29.02
C LEU A 49 14.87 8.54 28.15
N VAL A 50 15.10 9.83 28.32
CA VAL A 50 14.39 11.02 27.84
C VAL A 50 14.20 11.05 26.32
N ASP A 51 12.95 11.20 25.86
CA ASP A 51 12.59 11.62 24.50
C ASP A 51 13.15 13.03 24.23
N GLY A 52 14.00 13.16 23.21
CA GLY A 52 14.63 14.42 22.81
C GLY A 52 13.89 15.22 21.74
N ASP A 53 12.57 15.04 21.58
CA ASP A 53 11.77 15.80 20.61
C ASP A 53 10.96 16.92 21.31
N ASP A 54 11.09 18.14 20.76
CA ASP A 54 10.45 19.43 21.10
C ASP A 54 9.17 19.38 22.00
N PRO A 55 9.21 19.92 23.24
CA PRO A 55 8.12 19.85 24.22
C PRO A 55 6.92 20.78 23.96
N SER A 56 6.80 21.41 22.78
CA SER A 56 5.72 22.37 22.49
C SER A 56 4.46 21.78 21.80
N LEU A 57 4.41 20.47 21.56
CA LEU A 57 3.47 19.88 20.56
C LEU A 57 2.35 18.97 21.06
N TYR A 58 2.16 18.80 22.38
CA TYR A 58 1.07 18.00 22.91
C TYR A 58 0.11 18.85 23.73
N ALA A 59 -1.10 19.08 23.22
CA ALA A 59 -2.20 19.49 24.07
C ALA A 59 -2.66 18.31 24.93
N ALA A 60 -1.99 18.12 26.06
CA ALA A 60 -2.57 17.79 27.36
C ALA A 60 -3.84 16.91 27.37
N GLY A 61 -3.73 15.63 27.02
CA GLY A 61 -4.76 14.66 27.38
C GLY A 61 -4.77 14.42 28.89
N THR A 62 -5.95 14.19 29.47
CA THR A 62 -6.06 13.71 30.86
C THR A 62 -5.60 12.25 30.92
N THR A 63 -4.60 11.95 31.75
CA THR A 63 -4.11 10.58 31.97
C THR A 63 -4.54 10.11 33.35
N ARG A 64 -5.17 8.93 33.44
CA ARG A 64 -5.51 8.29 34.72
C ARG A 64 -4.39 7.38 35.19
N TYR A 65 -4.13 7.42 36.50
CA TYR A 65 -3.26 6.50 37.22
C TYR A 65 -4.04 5.90 38.39
N GLU A 66 -4.33 4.60 38.29
CA GLU A 66 -5.02 3.85 39.34
C GLU A 66 -4.17 3.84 40.63
N ALA A 67 -4.81 3.97 41.80
CA ALA A 67 -4.11 4.10 43.08
C ALA A 67 -3.50 2.78 43.54
N GLU A 68 -4.17 1.67 43.28
CA GLU A 68 -3.66 0.32 43.51
C GLU A 68 -2.46 -0.02 42.62
N ALA A 69 -2.25 0.73 41.53
CA ALA A 69 -1.07 0.65 40.66
C ALA A 69 0.08 1.61 41.08
N ARG A 70 0.04 2.19 42.28
CA ARG A 70 1.15 2.95 42.89
C ARG A 70 2.50 2.23 42.80
N THR A 71 3.58 2.99 42.66
CA THR A 71 4.95 2.44 42.66
C THR A 71 5.49 2.19 44.07
N ARG A 72 5.08 3.00 45.05
CA ARG A 72 5.47 2.86 46.47
C ARG A 72 4.31 3.22 47.39
N GLN A 73 4.35 2.71 48.61
CA GLN A 73 3.36 3.01 49.65
C GLN A 73 3.99 2.92 51.05
N ASN A 74 3.32 3.52 52.03
CA ASN A 74 3.57 3.35 53.46
C ASN A 74 2.24 3.33 54.20
N ASP A 75 2.01 2.29 54.99
CA ASP A 75 0.82 2.14 55.83
C ASP A 75 -0.51 2.37 55.07
N ALA A 76 -0.57 1.87 53.84
CA ALA A 76 -1.77 1.86 53.00
C ALA A 76 -1.89 0.48 52.33
N VAL A 77 -3.10 -0.02 52.13
CA VAL A 77 -3.36 -1.36 51.60
C VAL A 77 -4.35 -1.30 50.45
N VAL A 78 -4.22 -2.22 49.49
CA VAL A 78 -5.22 -2.40 48.43
C VAL A 78 -6.44 -3.10 49.02
N ALA A 79 -7.63 -2.56 48.74
CA ALA A 79 -8.90 -3.11 49.18
C ALA A 79 -9.95 -3.10 48.06
N THR A 80 -10.98 -3.93 48.20
CA THR A 80 -12.05 -4.14 47.21
C THR A 80 -13.45 -4.22 47.84
N ASN A 81 -13.54 -3.98 49.15
CA ASN A 81 -14.75 -4.19 49.95
C ASN A 81 -15.79 -3.07 49.85
N ASN A 82 -15.49 -1.97 49.17
CA ASN A 82 -16.42 -0.86 48.91
C ASN A 82 -16.60 -0.70 47.39
N PRO A 83 -17.78 -0.98 46.81
CA PRO A 83 -17.99 -0.94 45.36
C PRO A 83 -17.87 0.46 44.76
N GLY A 84 -17.72 0.55 43.44
CA GLY A 84 -17.70 1.81 42.68
C GLY A 84 -16.31 2.40 42.38
N TYR A 85 -15.23 1.68 42.73
CA TYR A 85 -13.85 1.96 42.31
C TYR A 85 -13.61 1.60 40.83
N THR A 86 -12.53 2.11 40.26
CA THR A 86 -12.00 1.75 38.93
C THR A 86 -10.81 0.81 39.05
N GLY A 87 -10.38 0.18 37.95
CA GLY A 87 -9.28 -0.78 38.00
C GLY A 87 -9.61 -2.05 38.80
N SER A 88 -8.63 -2.54 39.55
CA SER A 88 -8.72 -3.79 40.31
C SER A 88 -9.01 -3.60 41.80
N GLY A 89 -8.96 -2.36 42.30
CA GLY A 89 -9.25 -2.03 43.70
C GLY A 89 -9.13 -0.54 43.98
N PHE A 90 -8.92 -0.19 45.25
CA PHE A 90 -8.56 1.16 45.69
C PHE A 90 -7.56 1.07 46.85
N MET A 91 -6.94 2.20 47.21
CA MET A 91 -6.03 2.30 48.35
C MET A 91 -6.76 2.75 49.61
N ASP A 92 -6.74 1.93 50.66
CA ASP A 92 -7.19 2.24 52.02
C ASP A 92 -6.00 2.69 52.87
N TYR A 93 -6.12 3.82 53.56
CA TYR A 93 -5.03 4.50 54.28
C TYR A 93 -5.08 4.18 55.78
N GLY A 94 -3.96 3.74 56.34
CA GLY A 94 -3.83 3.27 57.73
C GLY A 94 -3.88 4.33 58.83
N GLY A 95 -3.72 5.63 58.52
CA GLY A 95 -3.80 6.68 59.54
C GLY A 95 -3.01 7.94 59.19
N THR A 96 -2.60 8.70 60.21
CA THR A 96 -1.72 9.86 60.03
C THR A 96 -0.35 9.43 59.51
N GLY A 97 0.09 10.02 58.41
CA GLY A 97 1.39 9.74 57.81
C GLY A 97 1.42 8.55 56.85
N SER A 98 0.29 7.87 56.62
CA SER A 98 0.20 6.91 55.52
C SER A 98 0.21 7.62 54.16
N TRP A 99 0.81 6.99 53.16
CA TRP A 99 0.95 7.58 51.83
C TRP A 99 1.06 6.55 50.71
N ILE A 100 0.72 6.99 49.50
CA ILE A 100 1.03 6.29 48.24
C ILE A 100 1.83 7.22 47.33
N GLU A 101 2.66 6.64 46.48
CA GLU A 101 3.48 7.39 45.52
C GLU A 101 3.46 6.71 44.15
N TRP A 102 3.37 7.53 43.10
CA TRP A 102 3.67 7.15 41.72
C TRP A 102 4.97 7.81 41.31
N SER A 103 5.95 7.02 40.89
CA SER A 103 7.25 7.53 40.38
C SER A 103 7.26 7.72 38.86
N ASN A 104 6.14 7.41 38.19
CA ASN A 104 6.01 7.28 36.75
C ASN A 104 4.86 8.15 36.18
N ILE A 105 4.52 9.27 36.84
CA ILE A 105 3.57 10.25 36.27
C ILE A 105 4.27 10.97 35.12
N ASN A 106 3.98 10.56 33.89
CA ASN A 106 4.64 11.08 32.70
C ASN A 106 3.93 12.31 32.14
N ALA A 107 4.67 13.41 32.01
CA ALA A 107 4.22 14.60 31.30
C ALA A 107 5.04 14.77 30.02
N ALA A 108 4.35 14.95 28.88
CA ALA A 108 5.01 15.15 27.58
C ALA A 108 5.85 16.45 27.53
N ALA A 109 5.53 17.42 28.38
CA ALA A 109 6.23 18.69 28.50
C ALA A 109 6.26 19.15 29.96
N ALA A 110 7.24 19.99 30.31
CA ALA A 110 7.22 20.69 31.58
C ALA A 110 6.13 21.76 31.54
N GLY A 111 5.32 21.89 32.59
CA GLY A 111 4.22 22.84 32.58
C GLY A 111 3.27 22.68 33.75
N SER A 112 2.31 23.60 33.84
CA SER A 112 1.22 23.50 34.80
C SER A 112 0.28 22.34 34.44
N ALA A 113 -0.27 21.70 35.45
CA ALA A 113 -1.28 20.65 35.32
C ALA A 113 -2.25 20.70 36.51
N THR A 114 -3.36 19.97 36.38
CA THR A 114 -4.31 19.71 37.47
C THR A 114 -4.31 18.21 37.76
N VAL A 115 -4.07 17.85 39.01
CA VAL A 115 -4.21 16.49 39.52
C VAL A 115 -5.55 16.39 40.22
N THR A 116 -6.45 15.55 39.71
CA THR A 116 -7.74 15.27 40.32
C THR A 116 -7.69 13.90 40.99
N VAL A 117 -7.86 13.87 42.30
CA VAL A 117 -7.90 12.65 43.12
C VAL A 117 -9.35 12.22 43.29
N ARG A 118 -9.69 10.99 42.89
CA ARG A 118 -11.00 10.39 43.21
C ARG A 118 -10.91 9.63 44.53
N TYR A 119 -11.83 9.93 45.45
CA TYR A 119 -11.78 9.42 46.82
C TYR A 119 -13.18 9.11 47.40
N ALA A 120 -13.23 8.29 48.46
CA ALA A 120 -14.38 8.11 49.32
C ALA A 120 -14.01 8.31 50.80
N ASN A 121 -14.88 8.95 51.58
CA ASN A 121 -14.73 9.15 53.02
C ASN A 121 -16.07 8.87 53.71
N GLY A 122 -16.32 7.62 54.10
CA GLY A 122 -17.53 7.24 54.85
C GLY A 122 -17.50 7.60 56.35
N GLY A 123 -16.43 8.24 56.83
CA GLY A 123 -16.34 8.73 58.21
C GLY A 123 -17.09 10.06 58.41
N ALA A 124 -17.38 10.41 59.67
CA ALA A 124 -18.08 11.66 60.02
C ALA A 124 -17.18 12.91 59.98
N SER A 125 -15.86 12.74 60.03
CA SER A 125 -14.87 13.84 60.06
C SER A 125 -14.12 13.97 58.74
N GLU A 126 -13.60 15.17 58.45
CA GLU A 126 -12.72 15.40 57.29
C GLU A 126 -11.41 14.59 57.41
N ARG A 127 -10.92 14.05 56.30
CA ARG A 127 -9.69 13.23 56.24
C ARG A 127 -8.62 13.86 55.32
N PRO A 128 -7.95 14.95 55.73
CA PRO A 128 -7.14 15.76 54.84
C PRO A 128 -5.93 15.03 54.26
N ILE A 129 -5.62 15.32 53.00
CA ILE A 129 -4.49 14.75 52.24
C ILE A 129 -3.55 15.86 51.74
N ALA A 130 -2.25 15.63 51.79
CA ALA A 130 -1.22 16.52 51.25
C ALA A 130 -0.58 15.89 50.01
N LEU A 131 -0.40 16.69 48.96
CA LEU A 131 0.26 16.29 47.72
C LEU A 131 1.68 16.85 47.68
N VAL A 132 2.64 16.00 47.33
CA VAL A 132 4.03 16.37 47.05
C VAL A 132 4.37 15.91 45.65
N VAL A 133 4.94 16.81 44.83
CA VAL A 133 5.37 16.51 43.45
C VAL A 133 6.86 16.81 43.32
N ASN A 134 7.64 15.82 42.89
CA ASN A 134 9.11 15.91 42.73
C ASN A 134 9.83 16.44 43.97
N GLY A 135 9.35 16.09 45.17
CA GLY A 135 9.89 16.55 46.45
C GLY A 135 9.42 17.94 46.91
N ALA A 136 8.63 18.66 46.11
CA ALA A 136 8.05 19.95 46.47
C ALA A 136 6.58 19.81 46.89
N ALA A 137 6.16 20.54 47.92
CA ALA A 137 4.76 20.54 48.37
C ALA A 137 3.86 21.20 47.30
N ALA A 138 2.81 20.48 46.88
CA ALA A 138 1.82 20.93 45.90
C ALA A 138 0.48 21.37 46.55
N GLY A 139 0.35 21.18 47.87
CA GLY A 139 -0.77 21.68 48.67
C GLY A 139 -1.39 20.62 49.58
N THR A 140 -2.39 21.03 50.34
CA THR A 140 -3.20 20.15 51.18
C THR A 140 -4.67 20.40 50.87
N ALA A 141 -5.42 19.31 50.70
CA ALA A 141 -6.86 19.36 50.47
C ALA A 141 -7.61 18.84 51.70
N ARG A 142 -8.71 19.53 52.03
CA ARG A 142 -9.73 18.97 52.93
C ARG A 142 -10.55 17.96 52.15
N VAL A 143 -10.83 16.83 52.81
CA VAL A 143 -11.51 15.70 52.21
C VAL A 143 -12.75 15.41 53.06
N PRO A 144 -13.87 16.11 52.82
CA PRO A 144 -15.09 15.96 53.61
C PRO A 144 -15.69 14.56 53.46
N SER A 145 -16.60 14.22 54.39
CA SER A 145 -17.38 13.00 54.31
C SER A 145 -18.15 12.92 52.99
N THR A 146 -18.13 11.76 52.36
CA THR A 146 -18.93 11.45 51.17
C THR A 146 -20.28 10.80 51.52
N GLY A 147 -20.55 10.60 52.81
CA GLY A 147 -21.79 9.98 53.31
C GLY A 147 -21.75 8.46 53.40
N ALA A 148 -20.97 7.79 52.55
CA ALA A 148 -20.77 6.34 52.58
C ALA A 148 -19.41 5.94 51.99
N TRP A 149 -18.90 4.75 52.32
CA TRP A 149 -17.60 4.25 51.83
C TRP A 149 -17.60 3.83 50.36
N ASP A 150 -18.78 3.66 49.76
CA ASP A 150 -19.02 3.40 48.34
C ASP A 150 -19.50 4.66 47.57
N ALA A 151 -19.57 5.81 48.24
CA ALA A 151 -19.86 7.10 47.63
C ALA A 151 -18.54 7.82 47.29
N TRP A 152 -18.23 7.91 46.01
CA TRP A 152 -16.97 8.47 45.50
C TRP A 152 -17.16 9.89 44.96
N THR A 153 -16.22 10.79 45.27
CA THR A 153 -16.16 12.16 44.74
C THR A 153 -14.71 12.52 44.40
N THR A 154 -14.44 13.78 44.03
CA THR A 154 -13.11 14.23 43.61
C THR A 154 -12.64 15.48 44.34
N VAL A 155 -11.32 15.61 44.49
CA VAL A 155 -10.65 16.86 44.88
C VAL A 155 -9.44 17.11 43.99
N SER A 156 -9.11 18.37 43.71
CA SER A 156 -8.07 18.71 42.72
C SER A 156 -6.96 19.58 43.29
N PHE A 157 -5.75 19.38 42.78
CA PHE A 157 -4.54 20.16 43.08
C PHE A 157 -3.97 20.79 41.80
N PRO A 158 -3.66 22.09 41.80
CA PRO A 158 -2.79 22.65 40.78
C PRO A 158 -1.34 22.20 41.04
N VAL A 159 -0.67 21.68 40.01
CA VAL A 159 0.72 21.21 40.10
C VAL A 159 1.55 21.77 38.95
N THR A 160 2.86 21.73 39.11
CA THR A 160 3.81 21.94 38.00
C THR A 160 4.59 20.65 37.80
N LEU A 161 4.55 20.12 36.58
CA LEU A 161 5.25 18.89 36.19
C LEU A 161 6.51 19.25 35.40
N ARG A 162 7.53 18.40 35.51
CA ARG A 162 8.69 18.38 34.63
C ARG A 162 8.34 17.51 33.41
N ALA A 163 8.99 17.77 32.27
CA ALA A 163 8.91 16.87 31.13
C ALA A 163 9.47 15.49 31.52
N GLY A 164 8.84 14.42 31.03
CA GLY A 164 9.15 13.04 31.42
C GLY A 164 8.49 12.63 32.74
N ALA A 165 9.15 11.74 33.48
CA ALA A 165 8.61 11.14 34.70
C ALA A 165 8.62 12.12 35.89
N ASN A 166 7.52 12.14 36.63
CA ASN A 166 7.33 12.91 37.85
C ASN A 166 7.01 11.97 39.01
N ALA A 167 7.60 12.23 40.17
CA ALA A 167 7.26 11.56 41.41
C ALA A 167 6.12 12.30 42.12
N MET A 168 5.01 11.64 42.38
CA MET A 168 3.83 12.22 43.00
C MET A 168 3.44 11.41 44.23
N ARG A 169 3.50 12.02 45.41
CA ARG A 169 3.15 11.38 46.69
C ARG A 169 1.93 12.05 47.31
N LEU A 170 0.96 11.23 47.70
CA LEU A 170 -0.24 11.65 48.39
C LEU A 170 -0.22 11.08 49.81
N THR A 171 -0.27 11.96 50.81
CA THR A 171 -0.09 11.60 52.23
C THR A 171 -1.30 12.01 53.06
N ALA A 172 -1.85 11.10 53.87
CA ALA A 172 -2.86 11.46 54.86
C ALA A 172 -2.24 12.26 56.02
N THR A 173 -2.84 13.40 56.33
CA THR A 173 -2.34 14.35 57.35
C THR A 173 -3.23 14.43 58.59
N GLY A 174 -4.44 13.88 58.53
CA GLY A 174 -5.34 13.74 59.67
C GLY A 174 -5.19 12.39 60.38
N ALA A 175 -5.96 12.18 61.45
CA ALA A 175 -5.98 10.92 62.22
C ALA A 175 -6.31 9.67 61.37
N ALA A 176 -6.99 9.86 60.23
CA ALA A 176 -7.29 8.83 59.24
C ALA A 176 -7.24 9.41 57.82
N GLY A 177 -6.96 8.57 56.81
CA GLY A 177 -6.99 8.93 55.38
C GLY A 177 -8.26 8.46 54.65
N PRO A 178 -8.62 9.05 53.50
CA PRO A 178 -9.73 8.56 52.68
C PRO A 178 -9.35 7.29 51.92
N ASN A 179 -10.35 6.59 51.38
CA ASN A 179 -10.11 5.61 50.32
C ASN A 179 -9.79 6.36 49.03
N VAL A 180 -8.69 6.02 48.35
CA VAL A 180 -8.27 6.67 47.11
C VAL A 180 -8.36 5.68 45.97
N ASP A 181 -9.13 6.03 44.94
CA ASP A 181 -9.39 5.20 43.77
C ASP A 181 -8.33 5.41 42.69
N HIS A 182 -8.22 6.64 42.19
CA HIS A 182 -7.22 6.99 41.17
C HIS A 182 -6.88 8.48 41.21
N VAL A 183 -5.84 8.85 40.46
CA VAL A 183 -5.56 10.24 40.10
C VAL A 183 -5.65 10.45 38.60
N GLU A 184 -6.24 11.56 38.18
CA GLU A 184 -6.28 12.04 36.80
C GLU A 184 -5.41 13.27 36.66
N VAL A 185 -4.43 13.23 35.76
CA VAL A 185 -3.50 14.32 35.51
C VAL A 185 -3.87 15.00 34.20
N THR A 186 -4.29 16.26 34.28
CA THR A 186 -4.71 17.07 33.14
C THR A 186 -3.75 18.24 32.99
N PRO A 187 -2.83 18.23 32.00
CA PRO A 187 -1.95 19.38 31.80
C PRO A 187 -2.76 20.64 31.40
N ALA A 188 -2.27 21.82 31.76
CA ALA A 188 -2.94 23.08 31.43
C ALA A 188 -2.91 23.30 29.90
N ALA A 189 -3.99 23.86 29.37
CA ALA A 189 -4.07 24.18 27.95
C ALA A 189 -3.01 25.24 27.59
N VAL A 190 -1.97 24.82 26.87
CA VAL A 190 -1.08 25.74 26.17
C VAL A 190 -1.88 26.33 24.99
N ALA A 191 -1.81 27.65 24.78
CA ALA A 191 -2.40 28.25 23.58
C ALA A 191 -1.81 27.53 22.35
N PRO A 192 -2.63 27.10 21.36
CA PRO A 192 -2.13 26.29 20.26
C PRO A 192 -1.17 27.09 19.41
N THR A 193 0.13 26.89 19.60
CA THR A 193 1.12 27.05 18.54
C THR A 193 0.86 25.95 17.51
N GLY A 194 0.94 26.29 16.22
CA GLY A 194 0.37 25.55 15.09
C GLY A 194 0.39 24.01 15.16
N LEU A 195 -0.73 23.38 14.80
CA LEU A 195 -0.87 21.92 14.80
C LEU A 195 0.11 21.27 13.82
N LYS A 196 0.94 20.35 14.32
CA LYS A 196 1.90 19.59 13.52
C LYS A 196 1.25 18.34 12.91
N LEU A 197 1.55 18.07 11.64
CA LEU A 197 1.08 16.92 10.87
C LEU A 197 2.26 16.07 10.40
N PRO A 198 2.11 14.74 10.24
CA PRO A 198 0.88 13.98 10.44
C PRO A 198 0.58 13.72 11.92
N ILE A 199 -0.69 13.47 12.23
CA ILE A 199 -1.09 12.89 13.52
C ILE A 199 -0.98 11.37 13.37
N GLU A 200 -0.05 10.76 14.07
CA GLU A 200 0.15 9.31 14.07
C GLU A 200 -0.64 8.67 15.22
N VAL A 201 -1.47 7.66 14.92
CA VAL A 201 -2.25 6.92 15.92
C VAL A 201 -1.84 5.46 15.82
N PHE A 202 -0.76 5.11 16.52
CA PHE A 202 -0.18 3.76 16.52
C PHE A 202 -0.15 3.12 17.89
N GLY A 203 -0.40 1.81 17.92
CA GLY A 203 -0.38 1.02 19.14
C GLY A 203 -1.55 0.02 19.19
N PRO A 204 -1.82 -0.58 20.37
CA PRO A 204 -2.90 -1.55 20.52
C PRO A 204 -4.30 -0.95 20.31
N SER A 205 -5.31 -1.82 20.29
CA SER A 205 -6.72 -1.41 20.32
C SER A 205 -6.97 -0.44 21.48
N GLY A 206 -7.67 0.66 21.21
CA GLY A 206 -7.96 1.72 22.16
C GLY A 206 -6.93 2.84 22.23
N THR A 207 -5.83 2.79 21.48
CA THR A 207 -4.88 3.93 21.41
C THR A 207 -5.59 5.18 20.92
N ARG A 208 -5.44 6.29 21.67
CA ARG A 208 -6.03 7.60 21.35
C ARG A 208 -4.97 8.68 21.24
N VAL A 209 -5.15 9.58 20.27
CA VAL A 209 -4.37 10.82 20.15
C VAL A 209 -5.34 11.98 20.01
N SER A 210 -5.15 13.01 20.85
CA SER A 210 -6.01 14.20 20.86
C SER A 210 -5.23 15.42 20.40
N VAL A 211 -5.89 16.24 19.59
CA VAL A 211 -5.36 17.52 19.13
C VAL A 211 -6.36 18.64 19.42
N GLN A 212 -5.86 19.83 19.69
CA GLN A 212 -6.70 21.00 19.95
C GLN A 212 -6.71 21.93 18.75
N VAL A 213 -7.90 22.39 18.37
CA VAL A 213 -8.12 23.38 17.32
C VAL A 213 -8.99 24.51 17.85
N ARG A 214 -8.72 25.74 17.43
CA ARG A 214 -9.51 26.90 17.81
C ARG A 214 -10.53 27.24 16.72
N VAL A 215 -11.76 27.50 17.13
CA VAL A 215 -12.85 27.94 16.25
C VAL A 215 -13.46 29.22 16.80
N ASP A 216 -13.26 30.33 16.11
CA ASP A 216 -13.79 31.63 16.56
C ASP A 216 -15.25 31.86 16.13
N ASP A 217 -15.70 31.19 15.07
CA ASP A 217 -17.08 31.31 14.54
C ASP A 217 -17.60 29.96 14.06
N LEU A 218 -18.63 29.44 14.73
CA LEU A 218 -19.25 28.15 14.47
C LEU A 218 -20.19 28.12 13.25
N ARG A 219 -20.58 29.26 12.70
CA ARG A 219 -21.65 29.33 11.69
C ARG A 219 -21.39 28.41 10.51
N ASP A 220 -22.37 27.59 10.16
CA ASP A 220 -22.34 26.70 8.99
C ASP A 220 -21.22 25.64 9.00
N ILE A 221 -20.45 25.47 10.08
CA ILE A 221 -19.47 24.39 10.17
C ILE A 221 -20.22 23.07 10.34
N THR A 222 -20.10 22.19 9.35
CA THR A 222 -20.88 20.94 9.29
C THR A 222 -20.01 19.70 9.14
N HIS A 223 -18.78 19.86 8.63
CA HIS A 223 -17.91 18.72 8.33
C HIS A 223 -16.48 18.94 8.83
N LEU A 224 -15.86 17.84 9.23
CA LEU A 224 -14.43 17.67 9.40
C LEU A 224 -13.87 17.02 8.13
N TYR A 225 -12.98 17.72 7.44
CA TYR A 225 -12.17 17.17 6.37
C TYR A 225 -10.95 16.45 6.94
N LEU A 226 -10.66 15.25 6.44
CA LEU A 226 -9.46 14.48 6.78
C LEU A 226 -8.82 13.96 5.49
N ARG A 227 -7.49 13.98 5.44
CA ARG A 227 -6.72 13.07 4.57
C ARG A 227 -6.10 12.01 5.45
N CYS A 228 -6.58 10.78 5.35
CA CYS A 228 -6.14 9.69 6.21
C CYS A 228 -5.35 8.64 5.43
N ASN A 229 -4.16 8.28 5.93
CA ASN A 229 -3.40 7.13 5.46
C ASN A 229 -3.68 5.91 6.36
N ALA A 230 -4.00 4.78 5.73
CA ALA A 230 -4.27 3.50 6.36
C ALA A 230 -5.42 3.51 7.39
N CYS A 231 -6.48 4.31 7.18
CA CYS A 231 -7.69 4.25 8.03
C CYS A 231 -8.52 2.96 7.85
N GLY A 232 -8.34 2.20 6.77
CA GLY A 232 -8.94 0.88 6.55
C GLY A 232 -7.96 -0.26 6.85
N TYR A 233 -8.46 -1.51 6.86
CA TYR A 233 -7.61 -2.69 7.08
C TYR A 233 -6.84 -3.09 5.82
N HIS A 234 -7.41 -2.84 4.64
CA HIS A 234 -6.94 -3.36 3.35
C HIS A 234 -6.93 -4.88 3.32
N VAL A 235 -7.94 -5.46 3.98
CA VAL A 235 -8.24 -6.90 4.03
C VAL A 235 -9.75 -6.99 3.92
N THR A 236 -10.23 -7.55 2.81
CA THR A 236 -11.66 -7.54 2.42
C THR A 236 -12.55 -8.07 3.54
N GLU A 237 -12.13 -9.14 4.21
CA GLU A 237 -12.90 -9.74 5.31
C GLU A 237 -13.09 -8.79 6.50
N LEU A 238 -12.04 -8.05 6.87
CA LEU A 238 -12.09 -7.08 7.97
C LEU A 238 -12.82 -5.80 7.56
N ASP A 239 -12.63 -5.35 6.32
CA ASP A 239 -13.27 -4.14 5.82
C ASP A 239 -14.77 -4.35 5.55
N ALA A 240 -15.19 -5.54 5.10
CA ALA A 240 -16.59 -5.93 4.93
C ALA A 240 -17.31 -6.28 6.24
N ASP A 241 -16.61 -6.52 7.34
CA ASP A 241 -17.22 -6.79 8.65
C ASP A 241 -17.68 -5.47 9.32
N ALA A 242 -18.99 -5.31 9.48
CA ALA A 242 -19.60 -4.14 10.12
C ALA A 242 -19.17 -3.94 11.59
N GLY A 243 -18.78 -5.01 12.29
CA GLY A 243 -18.28 -4.97 13.67
C GLY A 243 -16.80 -4.58 13.79
N LYS A 244 -16.05 -4.56 12.68
CA LYS A 244 -14.63 -4.21 12.65
C LYS A 244 -14.44 -2.76 12.24
N VAL A 245 -14.17 -1.89 13.22
CA VAL A 245 -13.81 -0.48 12.97
C VAL A 245 -12.34 -0.29 13.32
N LYS A 246 -11.55 0.18 12.36
CA LYS A 246 -10.13 0.44 12.59
C LYS A 246 -9.88 1.80 13.22
N ALA A 247 -10.50 2.84 12.66
CA ALA A 247 -10.26 4.22 13.04
C ALA A 247 -11.57 4.92 13.40
N SER A 248 -11.54 5.81 14.40
CA SER A 248 -12.65 6.71 14.69
C SER A 248 -12.17 8.10 15.10
N VAL A 249 -13.07 9.07 15.08
CA VAL A 249 -12.84 10.43 15.54
C VAL A 249 -13.95 10.88 16.50
N ARG A 250 -13.59 11.68 17.51
CA ARG A 250 -14.51 12.31 18.48
C ARG A 250 -14.27 13.82 18.51
N ILE A 251 -15.34 14.59 18.70
CA ILE A 251 -15.29 16.03 18.95
C ILE A 251 -15.69 16.28 20.40
N ASN A 252 -14.83 16.96 21.16
CA ASN A 252 -15.07 17.38 22.55
C ASN A 252 -15.58 16.25 23.47
N GLY A 253 -15.00 15.05 23.36
CA GLY A 253 -15.41 13.88 24.16
C GLY A 253 -16.77 13.29 23.77
N GLY A 254 -17.39 13.77 22.69
CA GLY A 254 -18.66 13.26 22.18
C GLY A 254 -18.60 11.83 21.63
N ALA A 255 -19.70 11.43 20.98
CA ALA A 255 -19.82 10.09 20.38
C ALA A 255 -18.72 9.84 19.33
N ALA A 256 -18.16 8.62 19.33
CA ALA A 256 -17.22 8.20 18.30
C ALA A 256 -17.92 8.16 16.94
N ILE A 257 -17.27 8.76 15.95
CA ILE A 257 -17.66 8.70 14.56
C ILE A 257 -16.71 7.72 13.87
N PRO A 258 -17.18 6.53 13.47
CA PRO A 258 -16.36 5.57 12.75
C PRO A 258 -15.86 6.15 11.42
N LEU A 259 -14.55 6.06 11.18
CA LEU A 259 -13.93 6.30 9.89
C LEU A 259 -13.91 4.99 9.12
N LYS A 260 -15.10 4.52 8.73
CA LYS A 260 -15.31 3.27 7.99
C LYS A 260 -16.38 3.48 6.95
N ARG A 261 -16.07 3.22 5.69
CA ARG A 261 -17.03 3.08 4.59
C ARG A 261 -16.35 2.27 3.48
N TYR A 262 -16.51 0.96 3.56
CA TYR A 262 -16.02 0.01 2.56
C TYR A 262 -17.15 -0.30 1.58
N THR A 263 -16.86 -0.29 0.28
CA THR A 263 -17.87 -0.54 -0.76
C THR A 263 -17.51 -1.81 -1.52
N ALA A 264 -18.39 -2.80 -1.49
CA ALA A 264 -18.28 -4.01 -2.30
C ALA A 264 -19.63 -4.34 -2.94
N ASP A 265 -19.61 -4.69 -4.24
CA ASP A 265 -20.82 -4.99 -5.03
C ASP A 265 -21.91 -3.90 -4.94
N GLY A 266 -21.50 -2.62 -4.89
CA GLY A 266 -22.39 -1.46 -4.77
C GLY A 266 -23.08 -1.33 -3.40
N ARG A 267 -22.58 -2.01 -2.35
CA ARG A 267 -23.09 -1.91 -0.99
C ARG A 267 -22.03 -1.35 -0.05
N ASP A 268 -22.45 -0.36 0.73
CA ASP A 268 -21.59 0.27 1.73
C ASP A 268 -21.69 -0.45 3.08
N VAL A 269 -20.54 -0.69 3.71
CA VAL A 269 -20.43 -1.18 5.08
C VAL A 269 -19.77 -0.11 5.94
N GLY A 270 -20.40 0.22 7.08
CA GLY A 270 -19.90 1.18 8.06
C GLY A 270 -20.73 2.46 8.14
N ASN A 271 -20.07 3.61 8.22
CA ASN A 271 -20.68 4.92 8.36
C ASN A 271 -21.11 5.47 6.99
N SER A 272 -22.38 5.28 6.63
CA SER A 272 -22.95 5.77 5.37
C SER A 272 -22.97 7.29 5.21
N ARG A 273 -22.78 8.05 6.31
CA ARG A 273 -22.71 9.52 6.27
C ARG A 273 -21.32 10.05 5.93
N LEU A 274 -20.30 9.18 5.92
CA LEU A 274 -18.93 9.55 5.58
C LEU A 274 -18.81 9.73 4.06
N GLU A 275 -18.38 10.90 3.59
CA GLU A 275 -18.16 11.14 2.15
C GLU A 275 -16.70 10.87 1.79
N ILE A 276 -16.47 9.95 0.86
CA ILE A 276 -15.15 9.64 0.28
C ILE A 276 -15.00 10.44 -1.01
N LEU A 277 -13.86 11.12 -1.16
CA LEU A 277 -13.59 12.00 -2.30
C LEU A 277 -12.69 11.33 -3.34
N ASP A 278 -12.65 11.93 -4.54
CA ASP A 278 -11.87 11.49 -5.70
C ASP A 278 -12.15 10.02 -6.07
N ASN A 279 -11.26 9.41 -6.85
CA ASN A 279 -11.36 8.02 -7.28
C ASN A 279 -11.42 7.00 -6.13
N ALA A 280 -10.94 7.32 -4.93
CA ALA A 280 -10.91 6.35 -3.82
C ALA A 280 -12.29 5.75 -3.52
N LYS A 281 -13.37 6.50 -3.74
CA LYS A 281 -14.75 6.02 -3.57
C LYS A 281 -15.12 4.89 -4.54
N ASP A 282 -14.56 4.92 -5.75
CA ASP A 282 -14.86 3.98 -6.84
C ASP A 282 -13.94 2.75 -6.82
N TYR A 283 -12.87 2.79 -6.01
CA TYR A 283 -11.94 1.67 -5.80
C TYR A 283 -12.04 1.09 -4.39
N GLY A 284 -13.26 0.83 -3.91
CA GLY A 284 -13.53 0.14 -2.64
C GLY A 284 -13.61 1.04 -1.41
N GLY A 285 -13.35 2.35 -1.53
CA GLY A 285 -13.43 3.29 -0.42
C GLY A 285 -12.33 3.09 0.63
N LEU A 286 -12.69 3.24 1.91
CA LEU A 286 -11.74 3.00 3.01
C LEU A 286 -11.49 1.50 3.17
N GLY A 287 -10.23 1.09 3.01
CA GLY A 287 -9.83 -0.33 2.93
C GLY A 287 -9.72 -0.84 1.50
N GLY A 288 -10.09 -0.03 0.50
CA GLY A 288 -9.90 -0.33 -0.92
C GLY A 288 -8.47 -0.10 -1.41
N VAL A 289 -8.32 0.18 -2.71
CA VAL A 289 -7.01 0.34 -3.39
C VAL A 289 -6.20 1.51 -2.82
N PHE A 290 -6.86 2.60 -2.47
CA PHE A 290 -6.22 3.81 -1.99
C PHE A 290 -5.96 3.69 -0.48
N ARG A 291 -4.68 3.62 -0.10
CA ARG A 291 -4.27 3.67 1.30
C ARG A 291 -4.40 5.06 1.90
N THR A 292 -4.17 6.10 1.10
CA THR A 292 -4.38 7.50 1.48
C THR A 292 -5.68 8.01 0.87
N VAL A 293 -6.68 8.29 1.72
CA VAL A 293 -8.05 8.64 1.32
C VAL A 293 -8.44 10.00 1.87
N LYS A 294 -9.12 10.81 1.05
CA LYS A 294 -9.71 12.09 1.46
C LYS A 294 -11.17 11.89 1.87
N LEU A 295 -11.54 12.45 3.01
CA LEU A 295 -12.83 12.23 3.68
C LEU A 295 -13.47 13.56 4.08
N LYS A 296 -14.80 13.66 3.94
CA LYS A 296 -15.60 14.60 4.72
C LYS A 296 -16.45 13.83 5.73
N VAL A 297 -16.24 14.13 7.00
CA VAL A 297 -16.90 13.52 8.15
C VAL A 297 -17.92 14.53 8.67
N PRO A 298 -19.24 14.26 8.63
CA PRO A 298 -20.21 15.12 9.29
C PRO A 298 -19.94 15.16 10.79
N VAL A 299 -19.86 16.36 11.36
CA VAL A 299 -19.53 16.57 12.78
C VAL A 299 -20.52 17.51 13.45
N SER A 300 -20.67 17.34 14.77
CA SER A 300 -21.43 18.23 15.65
C SER A 300 -20.70 18.34 17.00
N GLY A 301 -21.21 19.18 17.90
CA GLY A 301 -20.62 19.35 19.24
C GLY A 301 -19.38 20.25 19.31
N LEU A 302 -19.08 20.99 18.23
CA LEU A 302 -18.08 22.05 18.26
C LEU A 302 -18.58 23.24 19.12
N VAL A 303 -17.66 23.91 19.79
CA VAL A 303 -17.89 25.10 20.62
C VAL A 303 -17.04 26.27 20.14
N VAL A 304 -17.46 27.51 20.43
CA VAL A 304 -16.62 28.69 20.21
C VAL A 304 -15.42 28.61 21.15
N GLY A 305 -14.22 28.84 20.62
CA GLY A 305 -12.96 28.67 21.34
C GLY A 305 -12.28 27.34 21.03
N THR A 306 -11.64 26.76 22.04
CA THR A 306 -10.85 25.53 21.88
C THR A 306 -11.74 24.31 21.78
N ASN A 307 -11.45 23.46 20.79
CA ASN A 307 -12.10 22.17 20.56
C ASN A 307 -11.06 21.06 20.56
N THR A 308 -11.35 19.95 21.23
CA THR A 308 -10.52 18.75 21.22
C THR A 308 -11.05 17.77 20.18
N ILE A 309 -10.18 17.38 19.25
CA ILE A 309 -10.45 16.32 18.27
C ILE A 309 -9.62 15.11 18.67
N THR A 310 -10.28 14.00 19.01
CA THR A 310 -9.61 12.76 19.43
C THR A 310 -9.74 11.70 18.35
N PHE A 311 -8.62 11.18 17.87
CA PHE A 311 -8.52 10.04 16.98
C PHE A 311 -8.24 8.77 17.77
N GLU A 312 -8.81 7.65 17.36
CA GLU A 312 -8.68 6.37 18.07
C GLU A 312 -8.42 5.22 17.09
N HIS A 313 -7.38 4.43 17.39
CA HIS A 313 -7.19 3.10 16.81
C HIS A 313 -8.07 2.12 17.57
N VAL A 314 -9.24 1.83 17.02
CA VAL A 314 -10.33 1.17 17.74
C VAL A 314 -10.06 -0.32 17.87
N THR A 315 -10.03 -1.03 16.74
CA THR A 315 -9.79 -2.49 16.72
C THR A 315 -8.53 -2.80 15.91
N ALA A 316 -7.45 -3.16 16.60
CA ALA A 316 -6.21 -3.60 15.96
C ALA A 316 -6.40 -4.96 15.26
N ALA A 317 -5.78 -5.11 14.09
CA ALA A 317 -5.71 -6.38 13.36
C ALA A 317 -4.43 -6.44 12.51
N PRO A 318 -3.72 -7.58 12.46
CA PRO A 318 -2.55 -7.75 11.61
C PRO A 318 -2.88 -7.48 10.13
N PRO A 319 -1.94 -6.93 9.34
CA PRO A 319 -0.59 -6.50 9.72
C PRO A 319 -0.53 -5.03 10.19
N SER A 320 -1.67 -4.42 10.52
CA SER A 320 -1.75 -3.00 10.81
C SER A 320 -1.45 -2.70 12.29
N ILE A 321 -0.67 -1.64 12.50
CA ILE A 321 -0.39 -1.07 13.84
C ILE A 321 -1.13 0.25 14.11
N GLY A 322 -1.89 0.77 13.15
CA GLY A 322 -2.73 1.97 13.29
C GLY A 322 -2.86 2.77 12.00
N PHE A 323 -2.96 4.10 12.10
CA PHE A 323 -3.19 5.00 10.96
C PHE A 323 -2.60 6.40 11.16
N ARG A 324 -2.64 7.24 10.12
CA ARG A 324 -2.20 8.64 10.17
C ARG A 324 -3.23 9.60 9.63
N ILE A 325 -3.35 10.78 10.23
CA ILE A 325 -4.05 11.93 9.66
C ILE A 325 -3.00 12.89 9.08
N LEU A 326 -2.98 12.99 7.75
CA LEU A 326 -2.02 13.80 7.00
C LEU A 326 -2.47 15.25 6.83
N GLU A 327 -3.79 15.45 6.80
CA GLU A 327 -4.43 16.77 6.72
C GLU A 327 -5.72 16.76 7.52
N LEU A 328 -6.04 17.92 8.11
CA LEU A 328 -7.27 18.15 8.84
C LEU A 328 -7.81 19.55 8.56
N ASN A 329 -9.11 19.71 8.40
CA ASN A 329 -9.76 21.02 8.40
C ASN A 329 -11.23 20.94 8.82
N LEU A 330 -11.82 22.06 9.25
CA LEU A 330 -13.27 22.18 9.41
C LEU A 330 -13.83 22.92 8.21
N LEU A 331 -14.97 22.46 7.69
CA LEU A 331 -15.56 22.99 6.47
C LEU A 331 -16.92 23.63 6.75
N ARG A 332 -17.11 24.87 6.28
CA ARG A 332 -18.44 25.50 6.24
C ARG A 332 -19.25 24.95 5.07
N GLY A 333 -20.49 24.55 5.34
CA GLY A 333 -21.38 23.90 4.39
C GLY A 333 -20.80 22.63 3.75
N GLY A 334 -19.76 22.02 4.34
CA GLY A 334 -19.08 20.87 3.75
C GLY A 334 -18.24 21.17 2.49
N SER A 335 -17.96 22.45 2.20
CA SER A 335 -17.21 22.86 1.01
C SER A 335 -15.69 22.88 1.23
N LEU A 336 -14.94 22.18 0.37
CA LEU A 336 -13.46 22.18 0.39
C LEU A 336 -12.85 23.57 0.14
N SER A 337 -13.61 24.48 -0.48
CA SER A 337 -13.20 25.87 -0.73
C SER A 337 -13.43 26.78 0.48
N ASN A 338 -14.14 26.32 1.53
CA ASN A 338 -14.45 27.11 2.71
C ASN A 338 -13.90 26.43 3.97
N ARG A 339 -12.56 26.42 4.05
CA ARG A 339 -11.76 25.88 5.15
C ARG A 339 -11.68 26.89 6.29
N VAL A 340 -11.85 26.42 7.53
CA VAL A 340 -11.89 27.25 8.74
C VAL A 340 -10.53 27.28 9.45
N LEU A 341 -9.81 26.16 9.44
CA LEU A 341 -8.57 26.02 10.20
C LEU A 341 -7.36 26.40 9.32
N GLY A 342 -6.36 27.00 9.95
CA GLY A 342 -5.07 27.35 9.34
C GLY A 342 -3.90 27.15 10.33
N GLY A 343 -2.68 27.46 9.89
CA GLY A 343 -1.50 27.39 10.76
C GLY A 343 -0.98 25.98 11.05
N PHE A 344 -1.16 25.03 10.12
CA PHE A 344 -0.56 23.70 10.24
C PHE A 344 0.91 23.72 9.84
N THR A 345 1.74 22.98 10.56
CA THR A 345 3.13 22.71 10.19
C THR A 345 3.30 21.24 9.83
N GLN A 346 4.06 20.93 8.80
CA GLN A 346 4.43 19.55 8.51
C GLN A 346 5.65 19.19 9.37
N ASP A 347 5.64 17.98 9.91
CA ASP A 347 6.80 17.40 10.55
C ASP A 347 7.92 17.32 9.54
N ASP A 348 9.09 17.79 9.99
CA ASP A 348 10.29 17.90 9.18
C ASP A 348 11.31 16.85 9.64
N PRO A 349 11.44 15.73 8.92
CA PRO A 349 12.42 14.72 9.20
C PRO A 349 13.84 15.21 9.07
N ALA A 350 14.12 16.40 8.53
CA ALA A 350 15.47 16.96 8.59
C ALA A 350 15.89 17.21 10.05
N THR A 351 14.95 17.57 10.94
CA THR A 351 15.25 17.95 12.32
C THR A 351 15.34 16.78 13.30
N TRP A 352 14.81 15.60 12.95
CA TRP A 352 14.76 14.45 13.87
C TRP A 352 16.14 13.97 14.36
N THR A 353 16.31 13.72 15.65
CA THR A 353 17.54 13.13 16.20
C THR A 353 17.32 11.69 16.68
N PRO A 354 18.38 10.88 16.84
CA PRO A 354 18.26 9.59 17.51
C PRO A 354 17.65 9.78 18.92
N PRO A 355 16.62 9.00 19.31
CA PRO A 355 16.04 9.12 20.65
C PRO A 355 17.04 8.71 21.74
N LEU A 356 18.00 7.83 21.43
CA LEU A 356 19.16 7.54 22.26
C LEU A 356 20.43 7.95 21.49
N SER A 357 21.26 8.78 22.12
CA SER A 357 22.49 9.33 21.51
C SER A 357 23.76 8.56 21.86
N SER A 358 23.68 7.58 22.76
CA SER A 358 24.83 6.74 23.16
C SER A 358 25.25 5.80 22.03
N ALA A 359 26.55 5.78 21.70
CA ALA A 359 27.12 4.87 20.71
C ALA A 359 26.85 3.39 21.05
N THR A 360 26.83 3.04 22.33
CA THR A 360 26.51 1.69 22.82
C THR A 360 25.06 1.31 22.52
N GLU A 361 24.12 2.23 22.77
CA GLU A 361 22.68 2.00 22.51
C GLU A 361 22.39 1.89 21.01
N ILE A 362 23.06 2.72 20.20
CA ILE A 362 22.99 2.65 18.74
C ILE A 362 23.55 1.31 18.22
N ALA A 363 24.68 0.85 18.76
CA ALA A 363 25.25 -0.46 18.41
C ALA A 363 24.35 -1.63 18.83
N ALA A 364 23.69 -1.53 19.99
CA ALA A 364 22.69 -2.50 20.42
C ALA A 364 21.48 -2.51 19.47
N GLY A 365 21.01 -1.34 19.02
CA GLY A 365 19.97 -1.21 18.00
C GLY A 365 20.34 -1.89 16.69
N ARG A 366 21.58 -1.70 16.22
CA ARG A 366 22.11 -2.42 15.04
C ARG A 366 22.12 -3.93 15.24
N THR A 367 22.52 -4.39 16.42
CA THR A 367 22.56 -5.82 16.75
C THR A 367 21.15 -6.42 16.70
N LEU A 368 20.16 -5.74 17.29
CA LEU A 368 18.75 -6.12 17.24
C LEU A 368 18.21 -6.13 15.80
N TRP A 369 18.57 -5.13 14.99
CA TRP A 369 18.16 -5.03 13.58
C TRP A 369 18.52 -6.27 12.76
N THR A 370 19.72 -6.83 12.99
CA THR A 370 20.22 -8.03 12.29
C THR A 370 19.96 -9.34 13.04
N LYS A 371 19.35 -9.29 14.23
CA LYS A 371 19.16 -10.48 15.06
C LYS A 371 18.04 -11.34 14.49
N ARG A 372 18.40 -12.55 14.09
CA ARG A 372 17.49 -13.57 13.57
C ARG A 372 16.87 -14.37 14.71
N SER A 373 15.71 -14.97 14.45
CA SER A 373 14.98 -15.82 15.42
C SER A 373 14.67 -15.12 16.75
N SER A 374 14.35 -13.83 16.71
CA SER A 374 14.01 -13.03 17.91
C SER A 374 12.76 -12.19 17.77
N LEU A 375 12.02 -12.35 16.67
CA LEU A 375 10.80 -11.61 16.39
C LEU A 375 9.60 -12.57 16.38
N TYR A 376 8.43 -12.02 16.63
CA TYR A 376 7.14 -12.72 16.57
C TYR A 376 6.20 -11.94 15.63
N ASP A 377 5.34 -12.61 14.86
CA ASP A 377 4.30 -11.96 14.06
C ASP A 377 2.95 -12.67 14.30
N PRO A 378 1.94 -11.97 14.85
CA PRO A 378 0.63 -12.56 15.09
C PRO A 378 -0.13 -12.93 13.79
N GLY A 379 0.21 -12.31 12.66
CA GLY A 379 -0.30 -12.68 11.34
C GLY A 379 0.28 -14.00 10.84
N VAL A 380 1.55 -14.29 11.09
CA VAL A 380 2.14 -15.61 10.79
C VAL A 380 1.48 -16.70 11.63
N ASP A 381 1.20 -16.41 12.90
CA ASP A 381 0.47 -17.30 13.80
C ASP A 381 -0.98 -17.56 13.32
N ALA A 382 -1.66 -16.53 12.80
CA ALA A 382 -3.02 -16.66 12.28
C ALA A 382 -3.14 -17.60 11.07
N ILE A 383 -2.07 -17.83 10.31
CA ILE A 383 -2.08 -18.66 9.07
C ILE A 383 -2.48 -20.12 9.36
N ASP A 384 -2.23 -20.64 10.56
CA ASP A 384 -2.57 -22.03 10.88
C ASP A 384 -3.95 -22.21 11.56
N GLY A 385 -4.68 -21.10 11.75
CA GLY A 385 -6.03 -21.07 12.32
C GLY A 385 -6.10 -21.35 13.82
N ARG A 386 -4.96 -21.52 14.52
CA ARG A 386 -4.90 -21.77 15.96
C ARG A 386 -3.90 -20.81 16.59
N LEU A 387 -4.36 -19.62 16.98
CA LEU A 387 -3.57 -18.59 17.69
C LEU A 387 -2.73 -19.19 18.84
N GLY A 388 -1.47 -19.55 18.56
CA GLY A 388 -0.51 -20.21 19.46
C GLY A 388 -0.69 -21.71 19.72
N GLY A 389 -1.70 -22.37 19.13
CA GLY A 389 -2.04 -23.79 19.40
C GLY A 389 -1.78 -24.75 18.23
N GLY A 390 -1.24 -24.25 17.12
CA GLY A 390 -0.96 -25.03 15.92
C GLY A 390 0.53 -25.35 15.73
N ALA A 391 0.88 -25.78 14.51
CA ALA A 391 2.25 -26.19 14.17
C ALA A 391 3.16 -25.00 13.81
N VAL A 392 2.56 -23.82 13.56
CA VAL A 392 3.27 -22.56 13.34
C VAL A 392 3.12 -21.74 14.62
N THR A 393 4.23 -21.17 15.12
CA THR A 393 4.24 -20.51 16.45
C THR A 393 4.38 -18.99 16.39
N GLY A 394 4.05 -18.34 15.27
CA GLY A 394 4.26 -16.90 15.03
C GLY A 394 5.72 -16.42 15.07
N ASN A 395 6.64 -17.22 15.58
CA ASN A 395 8.07 -16.95 15.63
C ASN A 395 8.66 -16.78 14.23
N ILE A 396 9.41 -15.70 14.06
CA ILE A 396 10.03 -15.32 12.80
C ILE A 396 11.52 -15.65 12.89
N THR A 397 11.99 -16.43 11.91
CA THR A 397 13.40 -16.78 11.69
C THR A 397 14.16 -15.61 11.10
N ALA A 398 13.53 -14.85 10.20
CA ALA A 398 14.08 -13.63 9.64
C ALA A 398 14.28 -12.54 10.71
N SER A 399 15.27 -11.68 10.48
CA SER A 399 15.51 -10.43 11.20
C SER A 399 14.82 -9.25 10.50
N CYS A 400 14.84 -8.07 11.11
CA CYS A 400 14.39 -6.85 10.44
C CYS A 400 15.19 -6.60 9.15
N ALA A 401 16.52 -6.80 9.19
CA ALA A 401 17.44 -6.62 8.06
C ALA A 401 17.19 -7.58 6.88
N ASP A 402 16.53 -8.72 7.12
CA ASP A 402 16.18 -9.67 6.06
C ASP A 402 14.95 -9.18 5.27
N CYS A 403 13.94 -8.62 5.94
CA CYS A 403 12.72 -8.08 5.32
C CYS A 403 12.91 -6.67 4.72
N HIS A 404 13.74 -5.85 5.35
CA HIS A 404 14.06 -4.47 4.97
C HIS A 404 15.45 -4.39 4.31
N ALA A 405 15.94 -3.17 4.06
CA ALA A 405 17.34 -3.00 3.67
C ALA A 405 18.27 -3.51 4.77
N SER A 406 19.39 -4.14 4.41
CA SER A 406 20.32 -4.79 5.35
C SER A 406 20.80 -3.85 6.47
N ASP A 407 20.96 -2.56 6.16
CA ASP A 407 21.38 -1.52 7.11
C ASP A 407 20.24 -0.61 7.60
N GLY A 408 19.00 -0.87 7.19
CA GLY A 408 17.81 -0.10 7.55
C GLY A 408 17.69 1.26 6.85
N ARG A 409 18.46 1.51 5.78
CA ARG A 409 18.39 2.76 5.03
C ARG A 409 17.02 3.06 4.43
N ASP A 410 16.20 2.04 4.16
CA ASP A 410 14.86 2.23 3.63
C ASP A 410 13.95 2.96 4.64
N LEU A 411 13.96 2.55 5.91
CA LEU A 411 13.22 3.23 6.97
C LEU A 411 13.73 4.66 7.20
N ALA A 412 15.04 4.88 7.10
CA ALA A 412 15.65 6.20 7.19
C ALA A 412 15.25 7.09 6.00
N TYR A 413 15.38 6.57 4.78
CA TYR A 413 15.10 7.26 3.52
C TYR A 413 13.63 7.64 3.38
N PHE A 414 12.72 6.68 3.58
CA PHE A 414 11.28 6.90 3.54
C PHE A 414 10.73 7.59 4.80
N ASN A 415 11.61 8.16 5.63
CA ASN A 415 11.27 8.96 6.80
C ASN A 415 10.18 8.32 7.68
N PHE A 416 10.33 7.03 8.00
CA PHE A 416 9.51 6.43 9.04
C PHE A 416 9.85 7.10 10.38
N SER A 417 8.84 7.59 11.09
CA SER A 417 9.03 8.27 12.38
C SER A 417 9.60 7.31 13.42
N ASN A 418 10.30 7.84 14.42
CA ASN A 418 10.78 7.04 15.54
C ASN A 418 9.61 6.31 16.23
N HIS A 419 8.46 6.99 16.40
CA HIS A 419 7.24 6.40 16.94
C HIS A 419 6.77 5.18 16.12
N SER A 420 6.68 5.31 14.80
CA SER A 420 6.24 4.19 13.94
C SER A 420 7.21 2.99 13.96
N ILE A 421 8.52 3.24 14.05
CA ILE A 421 9.53 2.18 14.16
C ILE A 421 9.37 1.44 15.50
N ILE A 422 9.25 2.19 16.61
CA ILE A 422 9.09 1.63 17.96
C ILE A 422 7.81 0.80 18.06
N GLU A 423 6.66 1.33 17.63
CA GLU A 423 5.39 0.59 17.70
C GLU A 423 5.41 -0.65 16.80
N ARG A 424 6.11 -0.60 15.66
CA ARG A 424 6.29 -1.79 14.82
C ARG A 424 7.20 -2.83 15.46
N SER A 425 8.26 -2.42 16.17
CA SER A 425 9.10 -3.33 16.95
C SER A 425 8.30 -4.02 18.05
N ILE A 426 7.43 -3.29 18.75
CA ILE A 426 6.55 -3.84 19.79
C ILE A 426 5.55 -4.84 19.19
N PHE A 427 4.95 -4.50 18.04
CA PHE A 427 4.10 -5.45 17.30
C PHE A 427 4.83 -6.76 16.99
N HIS A 428 6.15 -6.70 16.77
CA HIS A 428 7.00 -7.86 16.53
C HIS A 428 7.52 -8.55 17.80
N GLY A 429 6.94 -8.27 18.97
CA GLY A 429 7.27 -8.91 20.24
C GLY A 429 8.51 -8.35 20.95
N LEU A 430 9.10 -7.26 20.45
CA LEU A 430 10.20 -6.59 21.13
C LEU A 430 9.71 -5.65 22.23
N SER A 431 10.58 -5.36 23.21
CA SER A 431 10.28 -4.34 24.21
C SER A 431 10.29 -2.93 23.60
N ARG A 432 9.65 -1.96 24.26
CA ARG A 432 9.73 -0.55 23.86
C ARG A 432 11.19 -0.07 23.81
N THR A 433 12.01 -0.45 24.79
CA THR A 433 13.44 -0.10 24.86
C THR A 433 14.20 -0.62 23.64
N ASP A 434 13.94 -1.86 23.22
CA ASP A 434 14.57 -2.43 22.03
C ASP A 434 14.11 -1.71 20.76
N GLY A 435 12.83 -1.38 20.66
CA GLY A 435 12.31 -0.51 19.59
C GLY A 435 13.00 0.85 19.55
N THR A 436 13.21 1.48 20.70
CA THR A 436 13.90 2.79 20.81
C THR A 436 15.37 2.69 20.37
N ARG A 437 16.06 1.59 20.71
CA ARG A 437 17.42 1.31 20.22
C ARG A 437 17.45 1.16 18.71
N ILE A 438 16.52 0.39 18.14
CA ILE A 438 16.41 0.24 16.68
C ILE A 438 16.15 1.59 16.02
N ALA A 439 15.17 2.37 16.52
CA ALA A 439 14.89 3.71 15.99
C ALA A 439 16.12 4.63 16.06
N SER A 440 16.90 4.55 17.15
CA SER A 440 18.16 5.29 17.30
C SER A 440 19.22 4.87 16.28
N TYR A 441 19.35 3.56 16.05
CA TYR A 441 20.20 3.03 14.99
C TYR A 441 19.80 3.55 13.61
N ILE A 442 18.52 3.39 13.21
CA ILE A 442 18.02 3.90 11.93
C ILE A 442 18.24 5.40 11.80
N ARG A 443 17.99 6.17 12.86
CA ARG A 443 18.13 7.63 12.82
C ARG A 443 19.58 8.08 12.74
N SER A 444 20.52 7.30 13.28
CA SER A 444 21.96 7.56 13.15
C SER A 444 22.46 7.49 11.70
N ARG A 445 21.73 6.80 10.80
CA ARG A 445 22.03 6.71 9.36
C ARG A 445 21.78 8.01 8.60
N LYS A 446 21.23 9.06 9.21
CA LYS A 446 21.08 10.38 8.58
C LYS A 446 22.38 10.99 8.06
N ALA A 447 23.53 10.54 8.58
CA ALA A 447 24.84 10.98 8.11
C ALA A 447 25.16 10.51 6.69
N ASP A 448 24.62 9.35 6.28
CA ASP A 448 24.91 8.70 4.99
C ASP A 448 23.68 8.36 4.14
N VAL A 449 22.47 8.52 4.68
CA VAL A 449 21.20 8.42 3.96
C VAL A 449 20.58 9.82 3.83
N PRO A 450 20.36 10.33 2.60
CA PRO A 450 19.81 11.67 2.42
C PRO A 450 18.37 11.76 2.92
N VAL A 451 18.05 12.84 3.63
CA VAL A 451 16.68 13.15 4.01
C VAL A 451 15.96 13.78 2.83
N VAL A 452 15.00 13.05 2.25
CA VAL A 452 14.18 13.53 1.13
C VAL A 452 12.79 13.89 1.64
N ALA A 453 12.40 15.16 1.54
CA ALA A 453 11.11 15.64 2.05
C ALA A 453 9.89 14.88 1.47
N ALA A 454 9.96 14.48 0.20
CA ALA A 454 8.90 13.71 -0.45
C ALA A 454 8.92 12.21 -0.08
N ALA A 455 10.00 11.67 0.46
CA ALA A 455 10.10 10.25 0.80
C ALA A 455 9.40 10.01 2.15
N ARG A 456 8.07 10.05 2.16
CA ARG A 456 7.26 9.78 3.36
C ARG A 456 6.64 8.40 3.28
N PRO A 457 6.32 7.73 4.40
CA PRO A 457 5.78 6.37 4.39
C PRO A 457 4.43 6.22 3.67
N TRP A 458 3.67 7.31 3.56
CA TRP A 458 2.38 7.38 2.88
C TRP A 458 2.48 7.84 1.42
N ASN A 459 3.65 8.28 0.97
CA ASN A 459 3.87 8.66 -0.42
C ASN A 459 4.18 7.41 -1.25
N PRO A 460 3.47 7.18 -2.36
CA PRO A 460 3.77 6.06 -3.23
C PRO A 460 5.18 6.12 -3.80
N THR A 461 5.93 5.03 -3.64
CA THR A 461 7.30 4.92 -4.14
C THR A 461 7.29 5.01 -5.66
N TYR A 462 8.14 5.87 -6.23
CA TYR A 462 8.18 6.17 -7.67
C TYR A 462 6.86 6.70 -8.28
N GLN A 463 5.97 7.32 -7.50
CA GLN A 463 4.78 7.98 -8.07
C GLN A 463 5.19 8.93 -9.21
N PRO A 464 4.65 8.78 -10.43
CA PRO A 464 4.97 9.69 -11.52
C PRO A 464 4.30 11.05 -11.31
N GLY A 465 4.95 12.10 -11.80
CA GLY A 465 4.43 13.45 -11.78
C GLY A 465 5.42 14.47 -12.34
N PRO A 466 4.94 15.69 -12.66
CA PRO A 466 5.76 16.69 -13.33
C PRO A 466 6.95 17.14 -12.48
N GLY A 467 8.10 17.33 -13.14
CA GLY A 467 9.36 17.80 -12.56
C GLY A 467 10.17 16.72 -11.83
N LEU A 468 9.78 15.45 -11.91
CA LEU A 468 10.45 14.36 -11.18
C LEU A 468 11.84 14.05 -11.74
N ASP A 469 12.01 14.00 -13.07
CA ASP A 469 13.29 13.77 -13.75
C ASP A 469 14.25 14.97 -13.64
N ALA A 470 13.74 16.14 -13.29
CA ALA A 470 14.56 17.31 -12.99
C ALA A 470 15.23 17.24 -11.60
N ARG A 471 14.79 16.31 -10.74
CA ARG A 471 15.37 16.07 -9.41
C ARG A 471 16.56 15.10 -9.49
N PRO A 472 17.48 15.11 -8.50
CA PRO A 472 18.54 14.11 -8.38
C PRO A 472 18.00 12.67 -8.26
N ALA A 473 18.79 11.66 -8.66
CA ALA A 473 18.40 10.24 -8.58
C ALA A 473 17.85 9.83 -7.22
N TYR A 474 18.57 10.20 -6.16
CA TYR A 474 18.17 9.82 -4.81
C TYR A 474 16.81 10.41 -4.40
N GLN A 475 16.24 11.41 -5.09
CA GLN A 475 14.88 11.90 -4.84
C GLN A 475 13.82 11.23 -5.73
N TRP A 476 14.23 10.44 -6.71
CA TRP A 476 13.31 9.80 -7.64
C TRP A 476 12.54 8.66 -6.97
N ALA A 477 13.20 7.83 -6.15
CA ALA A 477 12.54 6.73 -5.43
C ALA A 477 11.43 7.20 -4.49
N ALA A 478 11.53 8.41 -3.96
CA ALA A 478 10.48 9.07 -3.17
C ALA A 478 9.16 9.27 -3.94
N GLY A 479 9.24 9.35 -5.27
CA GLY A 479 8.12 9.72 -6.14
C GLY A 479 7.71 11.19 -6.02
N ALA A 480 6.72 11.57 -6.82
CA ALA A 480 6.11 12.90 -6.79
C ALA A 480 5.15 13.12 -5.60
N GLY A 481 4.92 12.09 -4.78
CA GLY A 481 4.07 12.13 -3.59
C GLY A 481 2.58 11.96 -3.87
N VAL A 482 1.77 11.85 -2.81
CA VAL A 482 0.31 11.65 -2.92
C VAL A 482 -0.43 12.80 -3.60
N ASP A 483 0.18 13.98 -3.70
CA ASP A 483 -0.41 15.16 -4.35
C ASP A 483 -0.34 15.12 -5.87
N ALA A 484 0.56 14.29 -6.42
CA ALA A 484 0.65 14.06 -7.86
C ALA A 484 -0.39 13.05 -8.39
N ILE A 485 -1.11 12.36 -7.49
CA ILE A 485 -2.19 11.44 -7.88
C ILE A 485 -3.36 12.28 -8.38
N LEU A 486 -3.75 12.06 -9.64
CA LEU A 486 -4.86 12.77 -10.26
C LEU A 486 -6.19 12.37 -9.64
N ALA A 487 -7.14 13.31 -9.62
CA ALA A 487 -8.49 13.06 -9.11
C ALA A 487 -9.23 12.01 -9.95
N ASP A 488 -9.03 12.03 -11.27
CA ASP A 488 -9.58 11.09 -12.26
C ASP A 488 -8.64 10.94 -13.47
N ASP A 489 -8.96 10.02 -14.38
CA ASP A 489 -8.15 9.76 -15.59
C ASP A 489 -8.21 10.92 -16.59
N ALA A 490 -9.34 11.65 -16.67
CA ALA A 490 -9.51 12.78 -17.59
C ALA A 490 -8.58 13.95 -17.26
N ALA A 491 -8.21 14.15 -15.99
CA ALA A 491 -7.24 15.14 -15.56
C ALA A 491 -5.85 14.95 -16.21
N MET A 492 -5.53 13.74 -16.69
CA MET A 492 -4.27 13.45 -17.40
C MET A 492 -4.18 14.18 -18.73
N ALA A 493 -5.29 14.58 -19.33
CA ALA A 493 -5.36 15.17 -20.68
C ALA A 493 -4.42 16.38 -20.84
N SER A 494 -4.36 17.26 -19.84
CA SER A 494 -3.52 18.46 -19.88
C SER A 494 -2.02 18.17 -19.81
N TYR A 495 -1.64 17.03 -19.22
CA TYR A 495 -0.26 16.56 -19.14
C TYR A 495 0.14 15.74 -20.37
N LEU A 496 -0.78 14.92 -20.89
CA LEU A 496 -0.53 14.12 -22.09
C LEU A 496 -0.52 14.98 -23.36
N PHE A 497 -1.37 16.02 -23.42
CA PHE A 497 -1.49 16.93 -24.56
C PHE A 497 -1.34 18.40 -24.11
N PRO A 498 -0.12 18.83 -23.72
CA PRO A 498 0.11 20.16 -23.17
C PRO A 498 -0.18 21.31 -24.15
N SER A 499 -0.18 21.03 -25.47
CA SER A 499 -0.53 21.99 -26.52
C SER A 499 -2.02 21.92 -26.95
N GLY A 500 -2.87 21.25 -26.16
CA GLY A 500 -4.28 21.04 -26.44
C GLY A 500 -4.55 19.75 -27.23
N GLN A 501 -5.82 19.46 -27.49
CA GLN A 501 -6.28 18.19 -28.08
C GLN A 501 -6.65 18.30 -29.57
N SER A 502 -6.03 19.24 -30.29
CA SER A 502 -6.18 19.30 -31.75
C SER A 502 -5.52 18.07 -32.41
N LEU A 503 -5.92 17.73 -33.63
CA LEU A 503 -5.31 16.62 -34.36
C LEU A 503 -3.78 16.79 -34.48
N ASP A 504 -3.29 18.01 -34.69
CA ASP A 504 -1.84 18.28 -34.80
C ASP A 504 -1.11 18.13 -33.47
N ALA A 505 -1.72 18.53 -32.35
CA ALA A 505 -1.17 18.30 -31.03
C ALA A 505 -1.16 16.79 -30.69
N VAL A 506 -2.20 16.05 -31.05
CA VAL A 506 -2.25 14.59 -30.90
C VAL A 506 -1.14 13.93 -31.74
N ARG A 507 -0.96 14.32 -33.01
CA ARG A 507 0.12 13.84 -33.87
C ARG A 507 1.50 14.08 -33.28
N ALA A 508 1.73 15.25 -32.68
CA ALA A 508 3.00 15.59 -32.05
C ALA A 508 3.37 14.62 -30.93
N VAL A 509 2.38 14.19 -30.13
CA VAL A 509 2.58 13.24 -29.02
C VAL A 509 2.66 11.79 -29.52
N VAL A 510 1.82 11.39 -30.48
CA VAL A 510 1.77 10.03 -31.07
C VAL A 510 3.04 9.70 -31.86
N ASN A 511 3.72 10.72 -32.42
CA ASN A 511 4.92 10.58 -33.23
C ASN A 511 5.86 9.48 -32.70
N ARG A 512 6.09 8.43 -33.49
CA ARG A 512 6.95 7.29 -33.13
C ARG A 512 8.42 7.65 -32.88
N HIS A 513 8.84 8.83 -33.33
CA HIS A 513 10.17 9.38 -33.05
C HIS A 513 10.19 10.32 -31.83
N GLY A 514 9.02 10.51 -31.21
CA GLY A 514 8.86 11.27 -29.98
C GLY A 514 9.24 10.47 -28.73
N LYS A 515 9.14 11.14 -27.59
CA LYS A 515 9.47 10.59 -26.27
C LYS A 515 8.37 10.95 -25.26
N LEU A 516 7.47 10.02 -25.01
CA LEU A 516 6.52 10.10 -23.91
C LEU A 516 7.21 9.60 -22.63
N ASN A 517 7.48 10.52 -21.73
CA ASN A 517 8.09 10.22 -20.45
C ASN A 517 7.02 9.92 -19.41
N LEU A 518 6.81 8.65 -19.08
CA LEU A 518 5.78 8.24 -18.14
C LEU A 518 6.11 8.62 -16.68
N ARG A 519 7.38 8.89 -16.34
CA ARG A 519 7.76 9.38 -15.01
C ARG A 519 7.27 10.81 -14.75
N GLU A 520 7.10 11.58 -15.81
CA GLU A 520 6.60 12.97 -15.79
C GLU A 520 5.08 13.06 -15.95
N LEU A 521 4.42 11.95 -16.31
CA LEU A 521 2.99 11.90 -16.58
C LEU A 521 2.24 11.46 -15.32
N PRO A 522 1.59 12.38 -14.58
CA PRO A 522 0.81 11.99 -13.40
C PRO A 522 -0.37 11.10 -13.82
N VAL A 523 -0.75 10.17 -12.92
CA VAL A 523 -1.84 9.22 -13.16
C VAL A 523 -2.81 9.19 -11.99
N ALA A 524 -4.05 8.77 -12.24
CA ALA A 524 -5.12 8.70 -11.23
C ALA A 524 -5.05 7.43 -10.36
N LEU A 525 -4.03 6.59 -10.54
CA LEU A 525 -3.81 5.36 -9.79
C LEU A 525 -2.53 5.49 -8.94
N PRO A 526 -2.59 5.28 -7.62
CA PRO A 526 -1.39 5.32 -6.79
C PRO A 526 -0.45 4.17 -7.14
N MET A 527 0.85 4.44 -7.18
CA MET A 527 1.86 3.38 -7.11
C MET A 527 1.84 2.74 -5.71
N PRO A 528 2.52 1.61 -5.48
CA PRO A 528 2.62 1.02 -4.15
C PRO A 528 3.46 1.91 -3.19
N GLU A 529 2.93 2.19 -2.00
CA GLU A 529 3.67 2.78 -0.86
C GLU A 529 4.74 1.79 -0.35
N TRP A 530 5.82 2.24 0.29
CA TRP A 530 6.93 1.35 0.73
C TRP A 530 6.46 0.11 1.52
N ASN A 531 5.46 0.26 2.40
CA ASN A 531 4.90 -0.87 3.16
C ASN A 531 4.30 -1.98 2.27
N GLN A 532 3.87 -1.66 1.04
CA GLN A 532 3.36 -2.63 0.06
C GLN A 532 4.48 -3.31 -0.73
N TRP A 533 5.73 -2.83 -0.64
CA TRP A 533 6.90 -3.50 -1.20
C TRP A 533 7.38 -4.65 -0.32
N LEU A 534 7.25 -4.49 1.00
CA LEU A 534 7.76 -5.42 1.98
C LEU A 534 7.07 -6.80 1.90
N PRO A 535 7.79 -7.89 2.21
CA PRO A 535 7.18 -9.20 2.36
C PRO A 535 6.22 -9.22 3.57
N HIS A 536 5.02 -9.77 3.39
CA HIS A 536 4.14 -10.09 4.52
C HIS A 536 4.71 -11.24 5.36
N VAL A 537 5.32 -12.23 4.69
CA VAL A 537 6.06 -13.34 5.30
C VAL A 537 7.38 -13.46 4.55
N HIS A 538 8.50 -13.46 5.27
CA HIS A 538 9.82 -13.60 4.67
C HIS A 538 10.00 -15.01 4.07
N PRO A 539 10.76 -15.20 2.98
CA PRO A 539 11.04 -16.53 2.41
C PRO A 539 11.56 -17.55 3.41
N ASP A 540 12.45 -17.17 4.33
CA ASP A 540 12.98 -18.07 5.37
C ASP A 540 11.92 -18.56 6.36
N ASP A 541 10.80 -17.85 6.46
CA ASP A 541 9.65 -18.17 7.29
C ASP A 541 8.54 -18.88 6.54
N ALA A 542 8.51 -18.74 5.22
CA ALA A 542 7.61 -19.49 4.36
C ALA A 542 8.16 -20.86 3.94
N PHE A 543 9.47 -21.00 3.81
CA PHE A 543 10.16 -22.20 3.30
C PHE A 543 11.07 -22.85 4.36
N SER A 544 11.29 -24.15 4.22
CA SER A 544 12.34 -24.88 4.93
C SER A 544 13.69 -24.61 4.26
N THR A 545 14.48 -23.71 4.82
CA THR A 545 15.77 -23.26 4.28
C THR A 545 16.85 -24.34 4.27
N SER A 546 16.67 -25.42 5.03
CA SER A 546 17.57 -26.58 5.04
C SER A 546 17.28 -27.59 3.92
N ALA A 547 16.14 -27.49 3.25
CA ALA A 547 15.77 -28.41 2.17
C ALA A 547 16.78 -28.35 1.01
N SER A 548 17.16 -29.52 0.48
CA SER A 548 18.12 -29.62 -0.64
C SER A 548 17.64 -28.87 -1.88
N ALA A 549 16.33 -28.87 -2.16
CA ALA A 549 15.74 -28.10 -3.25
C ALA A 549 15.91 -26.58 -3.08
N LEU A 550 15.89 -26.08 -1.85
CA LEU A 550 16.09 -24.66 -1.54
C LEU A 550 17.57 -24.26 -1.68
N ARG A 551 18.47 -25.18 -1.36
CA ARG A 551 19.93 -24.98 -1.39
C ARG A 551 20.57 -25.40 -2.71
N ALA A 552 19.78 -25.54 -3.77
CA ALA A 552 20.24 -25.90 -5.10
C ALA A 552 19.71 -24.91 -6.15
N ASP A 553 20.49 -24.69 -7.19
CA ASP A 553 20.16 -23.78 -8.30
C ASP A 553 19.08 -24.35 -9.24
N GLU A 554 18.84 -23.70 -10.38
CA GLU A 554 17.86 -24.14 -11.38
C GLU A 554 18.22 -25.49 -12.06
N SER A 555 19.50 -25.86 -12.09
CA SER A 555 20.00 -27.14 -12.62
C SER A 555 19.89 -28.27 -11.58
N GLY A 556 19.80 -27.90 -10.30
CA GLY A 556 19.76 -28.82 -9.17
C GLY A 556 21.10 -29.00 -8.48
N ASP A 557 22.10 -28.19 -8.83
CA ASP A 557 23.41 -28.20 -8.22
C ASP A 557 23.38 -27.44 -6.90
N SER A 558 24.01 -28.01 -5.86
CA SER A 558 24.04 -27.40 -4.53
C SER A 558 24.82 -26.08 -4.55
N VAL A 559 24.21 -25.03 -4.01
CA VAL A 559 24.84 -23.71 -3.78
C VAL A 559 25.09 -23.42 -2.30
N GLY A 560 24.83 -24.40 -1.42
CA GLY A 560 25.19 -24.34 0.01
C GLY A 560 24.34 -23.41 0.88
N LYS A 561 23.42 -22.61 0.32
CA LYS A 561 22.49 -21.72 1.04
C LYS A 561 21.20 -21.54 0.22
N PRO A 562 20.11 -20.97 0.75
CA PRO A 562 18.92 -20.73 -0.06
C PRO A 562 19.28 -19.98 -1.36
N PHE A 563 18.80 -20.47 -2.49
CA PHE A 563 19.24 -19.99 -3.81
C PHE A 563 18.92 -18.50 -4.03
N TYR A 564 17.79 -18.02 -3.51
CA TYR A 564 17.46 -16.59 -3.54
C TYR A 564 18.45 -15.73 -2.75
N THR A 565 18.99 -16.22 -1.63
CA THR A 565 20.07 -15.57 -0.87
C THR A 565 21.36 -15.54 -1.68
N ALA A 566 21.73 -16.65 -2.32
CA ALA A 566 22.93 -16.70 -3.17
C ALA A 566 22.86 -15.72 -4.35
N LEU A 567 21.67 -15.54 -4.95
CA LEU A 567 21.47 -14.57 -6.02
C LEU A 567 21.58 -13.12 -5.52
N TYR A 568 21.02 -12.84 -4.34
CA TYR A 568 21.13 -11.53 -3.71
C TYR A 568 22.58 -11.17 -3.38
N GLU A 569 23.29 -12.01 -2.64
CA GLU A 569 24.70 -11.78 -2.27
C GLU A 569 25.56 -11.60 -3.52
N ALA A 570 25.37 -12.42 -4.55
CA ALA A 570 26.13 -12.30 -5.80
C ALA A 570 25.88 -10.96 -6.52
N ALA A 571 24.68 -10.39 -6.40
CA ALA A 571 24.32 -9.10 -6.98
C ALA A 571 24.74 -7.93 -6.09
N GLU A 572 24.75 -8.10 -4.77
CA GLU A 572 25.27 -7.12 -3.81
C GLU A 572 26.79 -6.96 -3.94
N ASP A 573 27.52 -8.07 -4.07
CA ASP A 573 28.99 -8.07 -4.22
C ASP A 573 29.47 -7.46 -5.55
N ASP A 574 28.64 -7.54 -6.60
CA ASP A 574 28.97 -7.07 -7.95
C ASP A 574 27.69 -6.65 -8.70
N PRO A 575 27.23 -5.39 -8.49
CA PRO A 575 25.91 -4.91 -8.87
C PRO A 575 25.78 -4.59 -10.37
N THR A 576 26.09 -5.57 -11.21
CA THR A 576 25.87 -5.48 -12.66
C THR A 576 24.40 -5.67 -13.02
N PRO A 577 23.92 -5.13 -14.14
CA PRO A 577 22.55 -5.33 -14.62
C PRO A 577 22.15 -6.80 -14.75
N ARG A 578 23.11 -7.65 -15.11
CA ARG A 578 22.91 -9.08 -15.27
C ARG A 578 22.65 -9.74 -13.93
N LYS A 579 23.50 -9.49 -12.93
CA LYS A 579 23.40 -10.12 -11.61
C LYS A 579 22.16 -9.66 -10.85
N ILE A 580 21.84 -8.36 -10.89
CA ILE A 580 20.59 -7.86 -10.29
C ILE A 580 19.37 -8.44 -11.01
N GLY A 581 19.46 -8.64 -12.33
CA GLY A 581 18.39 -9.24 -13.14
C GLY A 581 18.19 -10.74 -12.93
N ASP A 582 19.28 -11.45 -12.66
CA ASP A 582 19.31 -12.89 -12.33
C ASP A 582 18.50 -13.19 -11.06
N MET A 583 18.42 -12.24 -10.11
CA MET A 583 17.58 -12.35 -8.91
C MET A 583 16.11 -12.62 -9.23
N THR A 584 15.58 -12.12 -10.35
CA THR A 584 14.21 -12.44 -10.77
C THR A 584 14.17 -13.54 -11.84
N SER A 585 15.05 -13.46 -12.85
CA SER A 585 14.95 -14.33 -14.02
C SER A 585 15.24 -15.81 -13.71
N ARG A 586 16.22 -16.08 -12.84
CA ARG A 586 16.62 -17.45 -12.46
C ARG A 586 15.69 -18.09 -11.44
N ILE A 587 15.07 -17.27 -10.57
CA ILE A 587 14.07 -17.76 -9.60
C ILE A 587 12.89 -18.44 -10.30
N LYS A 588 12.47 -17.94 -11.46
CA LYS A 588 11.42 -18.58 -12.25
C LYS A 588 11.79 -19.99 -12.70
N SER A 589 13.01 -20.16 -13.24
CA SER A 589 13.53 -21.47 -13.66
C SER A 589 13.70 -22.41 -12.47
N TRP A 590 14.16 -21.89 -11.34
CA TRP A 590 14.29 -22.62 -10.09
C TRP A 590 12.94 -23.10 -9.54
N LEU A 591 11.92 -22.23 -9.49
CA LEU A 591 10.55 -22.61 -9.11
C LEU A 591 9.94 -23.68 -10.02
N LYS A 592 10.33 -23.70 -11.29
CA LYS A 592 9.84 -24.69 -12.27
C LYS A 592 10.33 -26.11 -12.02
N ARG A 593 11.38 -26.32 -11.22
CA ARG A 593 11.98 -27.65 -11.00
C ARG A 593 10.95 -28.63 -10.45
N GLY A 594 10.66 -29.68 -11.21
CA GLY A 594 9.71 -30.74 -10.82
C GLY A 594 8.25 -30.28 -10.78
N MET A 595 7.94 -29.06 -11.24
CA MET A 595 6.56 -28.56 -11.32
C MET A 595 5.79 -29.35 -12.38
N THR A 596 4.64 -29.90 -11.99
CA THR A 596 3.68 -30.51 -12.91
C THR A 596 2.31 -29.82 -12.84
N CYS A 597 2.08 -29.00 -11.81
CA CYS A 597 0.79 -28.39 -11.54
C CYS A 597 0.84 -26.91 -11.16
N ASP A 598 -0.14 -26.14 -11.69
CA ASP A 598 -0.41 -24.76 -11.32
C ASP A 598 -1.92 -24.47 -11.20
N THR A 599 -2.26 -23.24 -10.81
CA THR A 599 -3.64 -22.81 -10.59
C THR A 599 -4.54 -22.86 -11.83
N ASN A 600 -3.96 -22.91 -13.05
CA ASN A 600 -4.68 -22.98 -14.32
C ASN A 600 -4.85 -24.41 -14.88
N GLY A 601 -4.18 -25.43 -14.34
CA GLY A 601 -4.35 -26.84 -14.73
C GLY A 601 -3.06 -27.62 -15.01
N ASP A 602 -3.20 -28.82 -15.61
CA ASP A 602 -2.07 -29.66 -15.99
C ASP A 602 -1.33 -29.09 -17.20
N THR A 603 0.00 -29.00 -17.12
CA THR A 603 1.00 -28.55 -18.12
C THR A 603 1.46 -27.07 -18.09
N SER A 604 2.62 -26.85 -17.45
CA SER A 604 3.63 -25.81 -17.74
C SER A 604 3.17 -24.34 -17.85
N GLY A 605 2.22 -23.90 -17.04
CA GLY A 605 1.96 -22.47 -16.88
C GLY A 605 3.12 -21.73 -16.20
N ASP A 606 2.90 -20.48 -15.85
CA ASP A 606 3.92 -19.66 -15.22
C ASP A 606 4.29 -20.26 -13.84
N PRO A 607 5.57 -20.54 -13.51
CA PRO A 607 5.98 -21.12 -12.23
C PRO A 607 5.56 -20.32 -11.00
N TRP A 608 5.28 -19.02 -11.15
CA TRP A 608 4.68 -18.21 -10.09
C TRP A 608 3.25 -18.62 -9.73
N ARG A 609 2.60 -19.44 -10.55
CA ARG A 609 1.28 -20.06 -10.33
C ARG A 609 1.37 -21.51 -9.87
N ALA A 610 2.58 -22.05 -9.77
CA ALA A 610 2.78 -23.44 -9.38
C ALA A 610 2.12 -23.74 -8.02
N LEU A 611 1.55 -24.93 -7.93
CA LEU A 611 1.00 -25.53 -6.70
C LEU A 611 1.85 -26.71 -6.22
N ASN A 612 2.80 -27.18 -7.04
CA ASN A 612 3.76 -28.22 -6.69
C ASN A 612 5.13 -27.99 -7.33
N GLY A 613 6.06 -28.89 -7.04
CA GLY A 613 7.43 -28.86 -7.52
C GLY A 613 8.44 -29.02 -6.39
N ASN A 614 9.70 -29.22 -6.74
CA ASN A 614 10.79 -29.50 -5.80
C ASN A 614 10.91 -28.37 -4.78
N VAL A 615 10.86 -27.12 -5.24
CA VAL A 615 10.94 -25.94 -4.36
C VAL A 615 9.68 -25.79 -3.50
N LEU A 616 8.50 -25.94 -4.11
CA LEU A 616 7.23 -25.78 -3.38
C LEU A 616 6.95 -26.91 -2.37
N SER A 617 7.59 -28.08 -2.53
CA SER A 617 7.54 -29.15 -1.53
C SER A 617 8.07 -28.70 -0.17
N ALA A 618 9.01 -27.75 -0.17
CA ALA A 618 9.68 -27.23 1.02
C ALA A 618 8.96 -26.02 1.65
N VAL A 619 7.80 -25.59 1.15
CA VAL A 619 6.94 -24.64 1.90
C VAL A 619 6.58 -25.29 3.24
N LYS A 620 6.90 -24.60 4.35
CA LYS A 620 6.63 -25.10 5.71
C LYS A 620 5.34 -24.57 6.32
N LEU A 621 4.73 -23.55 5.70
CA LEU A 621 3.39 -23.10 6.06
C LEU A 621 2.38 -24.25 5.88
N PRO A 622 1.33 -24.34 6.73
CA PRO A 622 0.29 -25.35 6.63
C PRO A 622 -0.34 -25.30 5.24
N LYS A 623 -0.24 -26.42 4.52
CA LYS A 623 -0.64 -26.49 3.12
C LYS A 623 -1.26 -27.83 2.78
N LYS A 624 -2.11 -27.84 1.77
CA LYS A 624 -2.49 -29.08 1.09
C LYS A 624 -1.40 -29.47 0.11
N THR A 625 -0.99 -30.73 0.11
CA THR A 625 0.02 -31.22 -0.84
C THR A 625 -0.63 -31.62 -2.17
N TYR A 626 -0.10 -31.12 -3.28
CA TYR A 626 -0.54 -31.46 -4.63
C TYR A 626 0.51 -32.33 -5.33
N THR A 627 0.16 -33.57 -5.69
CA THR A 627 1.02 -34.46 -6.49
C THR A 627 0.59 -34.50 -7.96
N ARG A 628 -0.71 -34.32 -8.24
CA ARG A 628 -1.31 -34.20 -9.59
C ARG A 628 -2.31 -33.04 -9.60
N CYS A 629 -2.55 -32.35 -10.72
CA CYS A 629 -3.53 -31.25 -10.71
C CYS A 629 -4.97 -31.68 -10.55
N GLU A 630 -5.31 -32.92 -10.91
CA GLU A 630 -6.64 -33.45 -10.68
C GLU A 630 -7.05 -33.46 -9.19
N ASP A 631 -6.08 -33.38 -8.27
CA ASP A 631 -6.32 -33.28 -6.83
C ASP A 631 -6.69 -31.84 -6.37
N LYS A 632 -6.72 -30.86 -7.30
CA LYS A 632 -7.12 -29.46 -7.06
C LYS A 632 -8.63 -29.36 -6.85
N ASP A 633 -9.03 -28.71 -5.75
CA ASP A 633 -10.44 -28.42 -5.47
C ASP A 633 -10.72 -26.93 -5.72
N ASP A 634 -11.26 -26.61 -6.90
CA ASP A 634 -11.64 -25.24 -7.29
C ASP A 634 -12.63 -24.56 -6.33
N ARG A 635 -13.28 -25.31 -5.42
CA ARG A 635 -14.24 -24.79 -4.45
C ARG A 635 -13.61 -24.47 -3.09
N ARG A 636 -12.43 -25.00 -2.75
CA ARG A 636 -11.76 -24.78 -1.46
C ARG A 636 -10.51 -23.92 -1.62
N ARG A 637 -10.77 -22.65 -1.92
CA ARG A 637 -9.73 -21.67 -2.26
C ARG A 637 -8.63 -21.56 -1.18
N SER A 638 -9.00 -21.64 0.10
CA SER A 638 -8.06 -21.59 1.24
C SER A 638 -6.94 -22.65 1.20
N ASP A 639 -7.12 -23.78 0.50
CA ASP A 639 -6.13 -24.85 0.43
C ASP A 639 -4.84 -24.42 -0.30
N GLU A 640 -4.87 -23.33 -1.08
CA GLU A 640 -3.76 -22.82 -1.89
C GLU A 640 -3.05 -21.59 -1.28
N GLU A 641 -3.59 -21.03 -0.18
CA GLU A 641 -3.16 -19.77 0.42
C GLU A 641 -1.68 -19.77 0.84
N ALA A 642 -1.22 -20.86 1.46
CA ALA A 642 0.17 -21.01 1.87
C ALA A 642 1.17 -20.89 0.71
N TYR A 643 0.83 -21.43 -0.47
CA TYR A 643 1.68 -21.30 -1.66
C TYR A 643 1.71 -19.86 -2.17
N GLU A 644 0.55 -19.19 -2.18
CA GLU A 644 0.46 -17.78 -2.57
C GLU A 644 1.27 -16.88 -1.62
N ILE A 645 1.10 -17.03 -0.30
CA ILE A 645 1.85 -16.27 0.72
C ILE A 645 3.35 -16.46 0.53
N ALA A 646 3.82 -17.71 0.38
CA ALA A 646 5.23 -18.02 0.21
C ALA A 646 5.83 -17.37 -1.04
N LYS A 647 5.13 -17.47 -2.18
CA LYS A 647 5.57 -16.87 -3.46
C LYS A 647 5.50 -15.36 -3.43
N ARG A 648 4.44 -14.78 -2.85
CA ARG A 648 4.28 -13.32 -2.68
C ARG A 648 5.39 -12.74 -1.79
N GLY A 649 5.74 -13.44 -0.72
CA GLY A 649 6.87 -13.12 0.15
C GLY A 649 8.21 -13.14 -0.59
N LEU A 650 8.46 -14.18 -1.39
CA LEU A 650 9.66 -14.27 -2.23
C LEU A 650 9.75 -13.15 -3.26
N ALA A 651 8.68 -12.88 -4.00
CA ALA A 651 8.65 -11.79 -4.99
C ALA A 651 8.81 -10.41 -4.32
N ALA A 652 8.23 -10.20 -3.13
CA ALA A 652 8.38 -8.98 -2.35
C ALA A 652 9.83 -8.76 -1.94
N TRP A 653 10.43 -9.79 -1.36
CA TRP A 653 11.80 -9.77 -0.88
C TRP A 653 12.78 -9.45 -2.01
N ILE A 654 12.66 -10.12 -3.16
CA ILE A 654 13.49 -9.83 -4.35
C ILE A 654 13.36 -8.36 -4.76
N ALA A 655 12.15 -7.81 -4.80
CA ALA A 655 11.93 -6.41 -5.19
C ALA A 655 12.55 -5.41 -4.20
N VAL A 656 12.45 -5.67 -2.89
CA VAL A 656 13.09 -4.85 -1.84
C VAL A 656 14.62 -4.93 -1.96
N LYS A 657 15.17 -6.12 -2.19
CA LYS A 657 16.62 -6.31 -2.34
C LYS A 657 17.17 -5.73 -3.65
N GLN A 658 16.40 -5.77 -4.74
CA GLN A 658 16.73 -5.04 -5.96
C GLN A 658 16.72 -3.51 -5.72
N TRP A 659 15.70 -2.98 -5.02
CA TRP A 659 15.67 -1.57 -4.63
C TRP A 659 16.89 -1.21 -3.78
N GLU A 660 17.23 -2.05 -2.80
CA GLU A 660 18.40 -1.86 -1.95
C GLU A 660 19.67 -1.74 -2.79
N ILE A 661 19.97 -2.69 -3.67
CA ILE A 661 21.18 -2.66 -4.49
C ILE A 661 21.19 -1.45 -5.43
N VAL A 662 20.09 -1.20 -6.13
CA VAL A 662 19.97 -0.10 -7.11
C VAL A 662 20.17 1.25 -6.42
N HIS A 663 19.44 1.48 -5.33
CA HIS A 663 19.44 2.75 -4.63
C HIS A 663 20.75 3.01 -3.89
N SER A 664 21.34 1.96 -3.31
CA SER A 664 22.59 2.06 -2.55
C SER A 664 23.80 2.40 -3.39
N ASN A 665 23.76 2.01 -4.67
CA ASN A 665 24.83 2.25 -5.63
C ASN A 665 24.50 3.40 -6.59
N ASN A 666 23.36 4.09 -6.40
CA ASN A 666 22.90 5.20 -7.23
C ASN A 666 22.76 4.82 -8.72
N LEU A 667 22.39 3.56 -9.01
CA LEU A 667 22.33 2.99 -10.35
C LEU A 667 21.17 3.54 -11.18
N GLU A 668 20.25 4.29 -10.55
CA GLU A 668 19.16 4.95 -11.24
C GLU A 668 19.63 6.04 -12.22
N ASP A 669 20.75 6.71 -11.92
CA ASP A 669 21.41 7.66 -12.83
C ASP A 669 22.24 6.93 -13.90
N GLU A 670 22.86 5.80 -13.56
CA GLU A 670 23.66 5.00 -14.50
C GLU A 670 22.84 4.49 -15.69
N GLY A 671 21.54 4.24 -15.52
CA GLY A 671 20.64 3.88 -16.62
C GLY A 671 20.64 4.91 -17.77
N LYS A 672 20.90 6.19 -17.48
CA LYS A 672 21.04 7.26 -18.49
C LYS A 672 22.37 7.18 -19.23
N GLU A 673 23.43 6.73 -18.56
CA GLU A 673 24.81 6.67 -19.06
C GLU A 673 25.11 5.35 -19.75
N ALA A 674 24.69 4.22 -19.18
CA ALA A 674 24.95 2.89 -19.71
C ALA A 674 24.16 2.55 -20.98
N GLN A 675 23.11 3.31 -21.30
CA GLN A 675 22.50 3.30 -22.65
C GLN A 675 23.43 3.82 -23.75
N SER A 676 24.60 4.36 -23.38
CA SER A 676 25.71 4.65 -24.30
C SER A 676 26.76 3.52 -24.41
N ALA A 677 26.68 2.50 -23.57
CA ALA A 677 27.64 1.39 -23.49
C ALA A 677 27.17 0.11 -24.21
N SER A 678 28.12 -0.80 -24.45
CA SER A 678 27.90 -2.11 -25.08
C SER A 678 27.55 -3.16 -24.02
N VAL A 679 26.28 -3.60 -23.91
CA VAL A 679 25.82 -4.53 -22.86
C VAL A 679 25.44 -5.89 -23.45
N PRO A 680 26.01 -7.02 -23.01
CA PRO A 680 25.58 -8.36 -23.47
C PRO A 680 24.09 -8.63 -23.22
N TYR A 681 23.38 -9.14 -24.23
CA TYR A 681 21.96 -9.51 -24.16
C TYR A 681 21.77 -10.79 -23.31
N PRO A 682 20.73 -10.87 -22.45
CA PRO A 682 20.48 -12.07 -21.66
C PRO A 682 20.11 -13.27 -22.55
N GLY A 683 20.88 -14.37 -22.47
CA GLY A 683 20.55 -15.65 -23.12
C GLY A 683 21.02 -15.81 -24.58
N GLY A 684 22.00 -15.02 -25.04
CA GLY A 684 22.60 -15.18 -26.38
C GLY A 684 23.99 -14.54 -26.50
N SER A 685 24.62 -14.67 -27.68
CA SER A 685 25.95 -14.11 -27.99
C SER A 685 25.96 -12.62 -28.37
N ARG A 686 24.82 -11.92 -28.23
CA ARG A 686 24.62 -10.57 -28.74
C ARG A 686 25.12 -9.53 -27.74
N THR A 687 25.83 -8.51 -28.21
CA THR A 687 26.11 -7.29 -27.45
C THR A 687 25.18 -6.17 -27.91
N LEU A 688 24.41 -5.61 -26.98
CA LEU A 688 23.56 -4.43 -27.17
C LEU A 688 24.47 -3.21 -27.22
N ARG A 689 24.85 -2.80 -28.42
CA ARG A 689 25.58 -1.55 -28.61
C ARG A 689 24.61 -0.40 -28.58
N SER A 690 25.03 0.73 -28.05
CA SER A 690 24.35 2.03 -28.10
C SER A 690 24.23 2.62 -29.51
N GLU A 691 24.51 1.82 -30.54
CA GLU A 691 24.32 2.14 -31.95
C GLU A 691 22.87 2.57 -32.15
N ARG A 692 22.66 3.88 -32.01
CA ARG A 692 21.71 4.71 -32.73
C ARG A 692 20.85 3.86 -33.67
N VAL A 693 19.65 3.47 -33.23
CA VAL A 693 18.60 3.10 -34.17
C VAL A 693 18.16 4.40 -34.81
N CYS A 694 18.89 4.71 -35.87
CA CYS A 694 18.73 5.88 -36.69
C CYS A 694 18.53 5.40 -38.11
N SER A 695 17.44 5.81 -38.72
CA SER A 695 17.44 6.10 -40.15
C SER A 695 17.87 7.54 -40.37
N SER A 696 17.10 8.29 -41.18
CA SER A 696 17.26 9.72 -41.37
C SER A 696 16.96 10.53 -40.11
N GLN A 697 16.34 9.93 -39.09
CA GLN A 697 16.01 10.57 -37.82
C GLN A 697 16.39 9.65 -36.65
N CYS A 698 17.09 10.22 -35.66
CA CYS A 698 17.50 9.52 -34.45
C CYS A 698 16.56 9.82 -33.29
N VAL A 699 16.21 8.80 -32.50
CA VAL A 699 15.45 8.95 -31.24
C VAL A 699 16.40 8.98 -30.05
N ASP A 700 16.35 10.02 -29.19
CA ASP A 700 17.07 10.02 -27.90
C ASP A 700 16.33 9.16 -26.89
N ALA A 701 16.89 8.00 -26.63
CA ALA A 701 16.27 6.94 -25.86
C ALA A 701 16.68 6.96 -24.38
N ARG A 702 17.59 7.87 -23.99
CA ARG A 702 18.14 7.96 -22.63
C ARG A 702 17.06 8.39 -21.66
N GLU A 703 16.78 7.50 -20.70
CA GLU A 703 15.82 7.71 -19.63
C GLU A 703 16.37 7.17 -18.32
N ARG A 704 16.06 7.87 -17.23
CA ARG A 704 16.30 7.42 -15.86
C ARG A 704 15.52 6.13 -15.62
N GLY A 705 16.12 5.16 -14.93
CA GLY A 705 15.55 3.83 -14.78
C GLY A 705 16.43 2.92 -13.93
N TRP A 706 15.87 1.82 -13.45
CA TRP A 706 16.64 0.72 -12.88
C TRP A 706 17.47 0.06 -13.98
N PHE A 707 18.80 0.15 -13.85
CA PHE A 707 19.74 -0.46 -14.77
C PHE A 707 19.89 -1.97 -14.51
N VAL A 708 18.81 -2.73 -14.72
CA VAL A 708 18.70 -4.16 -14.34
C VAL A 708 18.08 -4.95 -15.48
N THR A 709 18.71 -6.06 -15.88
CA THR A 709 18.21 -6.99 -16.93
C THR A 709 17.01 -7.84 -16.50
N GLY A 710 16.16 -8.27 -17.44
CA GLY A 710 15.01 -9.12 -17.13
C GLY A 710 13.85 -8.43 -16.37
N ARG A 711 13.27 -9.14 -15.40
CA ARG A 711 11.90 -8.98 -14.85
C ARG A 711 11.80 -8.11 -13.58
N ASN A 712 12.19 -6.84 -13.62
CA ASN A 712 12.21 -5.97 -12.41
C ASN A 712 10.82 -5.76 -11.80
N THR A 713 10.60 -6.14 -10.54
CA THR A 713 9.30 -6.08 -9.83
C THR A 713 8.13 -6.79 -10.54
N PHE A 714 8.39 -7.48 -11.64
CA PHE A 714 7.36 -7.91 -12.59
C PHE A 714 6.49 -9.05 -12.06
N ASP A 715 7.02 -9.84 -11.12
CA ASP A 715 6.33 -10.97 -10.52
C ASP A 715 5.54 -10.58 -9.25
N ARG A 716 5.52 -9.29 -8.89
CA ARG A 716 4.69 -8.71 -7.80
C ARG A 716 3.17 -8.71 -8.06
N PRO A 717 2.66 -8.42 -9.27
CA PRO A 717 1.24 -8.29 -9.52
C PRO A 717 0.39 -9.53 -9.13
N PRO A 718 -0.81 -9.34 -8.55
CA PRO A 718 -1.75 -10.43 -8.27
C PRO A 718 -2.07 -11.32 -9.48
N HIS A 719 -2.08 -10.77 -10.70
CA HIS A 719 -2.35 -11.61 -11.87
C HIS A 719 -1.26 -12.65 -12.19
N PHE A 720 -0.08 -12.60 -11.56
CA PHE A 720 0.94 -13.66 -11.67
C PHE A 720 0.93 -14.62 -10.50
N THR A 721 1.02 -14.08 -9.30
CA THR A 721 1.27 -14.84 -8.08
C THR A 721 0.00 -15.23 -7.35
N GLY A 722 -1.14 -14.61 -7.69
CA GLY A 722 -2.43 -14.84 -7.07
C GLY A 722 -3.18 -16.07 -7.56
N HIS A 723 -4.05 -16.58 -6.69
CA HIS A 723 -4.85 -17.79 -6.80
C HIS A 723 -5.51 -18.04 -8.16
N ASN A 724 -6.17 -17.04 -8.76
CA ASN A 724 -6.88 -17.19 -10.05
C ASN A 724 -6.41 -16.21 -11.13
N SER A 725 -5.21 -15.65 -10.98
CA SER A 725 -4.67 -14.61 -11.88
C SER A 725 -5.42 -13.27 -11.86
N ARG A 726 -6.17 -12.92 -10.80
CA ARG A 726 -6.86 -11.63 -10.69
C ARG A 726 -6.65 -10.89 -9.37
N HIS A 727 -6.61 -11.61 -8.26
CA HIS A 727 -6.49 -11.06 -6.91
C HIS A 727 -5.77 -12.06 -5.98
N PHE A 728 -5.24 -11.58 -4.85
CA PHE A 728 -4.75 -12.41 -3.75
C PHE A 728 -5.88 -12.92 -2.85
N PHE A 729 -5.58 -13.86 -1.95
CA PHE A 729 -6.47 -14.23 -0.85
C PHE A 729 -6.79 -13.02 0.03
N GLY A 730 -8.05 -12.92 0.46
CA GLY A 730 -8.53 -11.77 1.25
C GLY A 730 -8.65 -10.46 0.46
N GLN A 731 -8.44 -10.46 -0.86
CA GLN A 731 -8.55 -9.29 -1.73
C GLN A 731 -9.74 -9.40 -2.68
N ASP A 732 -10.51 -8.32 -2.84
CA ASP A 732 -11.56 -8.24 -3.86
C ASP A 732 -10.98 -8.10 -5.28
N ILE A 733 -11.79 -8.39 -6.30
CA ILE A 733 -11.32 -8.43 -7.69
C ILE A 733 -10.87 -7.05 -8.20
N VAL A 734 -11.57 -5.97 -7.83
CA VAL A 734 -11.23 -4.61 -8.26
C VAL A 734 -9.88 -4.22 -7.67
N SER A 735 -9.68 -4.50 -6.37
CA SER A 735 -8.42 -4.27 -5.69
C SER A 735 -7.26 -5.04 -6.31
N GLY A 736 -7.45 -6.34 -6.61
CA GLY A 736 -6.41 -7.16 -7.23
C GLY A 736 -6.03 -6.73 -8.66
N VAL A 737 -7.02 -6.31 -9.45
CA VAL A 737 -6.77 -5.79 -10.80
C VAL A 737 -6.12 -4.41 -10.76
N ALA A 738 -6.52 -3.55 -9.82
CA ALA A 738 -5.91 -2.23 -9.63
C ALA A 738 -4.45 -2.35 -9.16
N GLU A 739 -4.17 -3.22 -8.18
CA GLU A 739 -2.82 -3.50 -7.72
C GLU A 739 -1.96 -4.09 -8.85
N THR A 740 -2.54 -4.98 -9.67
CA THR A 740 -1.88 -5.46 -10.89
C THR A 740 -1.49 -4.30 -11.81
N ASN A 741 -2.40 -3.36 -12.08
CA ASN A 741 -2.12 -2.19 -12.92
C ASN A 741 -1.04 -1.29 -12.31
N ALA A 742 -1.05 -1.08 -10.98
CA ALA A 742 -0.05 -0.27 -10.29
C ALA A 742 1.35 -0.86 -10.45
N TRP A 743 1.54 -2.17 -10.20
CA TRP A 743 2.83 -2.84 -10.38
C TRP A 743 3.28 -2.89 -11.85
N TYR A 744 2.37 -3.08 -12.81
CA TYR A 744 2.71 -3.01 -14.24
C TYR A 744 3.20 -1.62 -14.64
N HIS A 745 2.47 -0.59 -14.21
CA HIS A 745 2.82 0.79 -14.51
C HIS A 745 4.16 1.14 -13.86
N LEU A 746 4.37 0.76 -12.60
CA LEU A 746 5.65 0.92 -11.90
C LEU A 746 6.79 0.23 -12.66
N ASN A 747 6.63 -1.01 -13.11
CA ASN A 747 7.66 -1.68 -13.93
C ASN A 747 7.98 -0.88 -15.21
N MET A 748 7.03 -0.15 -15.80
CA MET A 748 7.31 0.76 -16.93
C MET A 748 8.01 2.06 -16.52
N LEU A 749 7.84 2.53 -15.28
CA LEU A 749 8.57 3.67 -14.75
C LEU A 749 10.02 3.30 -14.43
N LEU A 750 10.21 2.12 -13.83
CA LEU A 750 11.53 1.59 -13.45
C LEU A 750 12.31 1.10 -14.66
N ASN A 751 11.63 0.47 -15.63
CA ASN A 751 12.21 -0.02 -16.86
C ASN A 751 11.46 0.60 -18.05
N PRO A 752 11.83 1.83 -18.47
CA PRO A 752 11.12 2.57 -19.51
C PRO A 752 11.32 2.02 -20.92
N GLY A 753 12.15 0.99 -21.12
CA GLY A 753 12.08 0.19 -22.34
C GLY A 753 12.95 0.61 -23.53
N TYR A 754 13.85 1.57 -23.36
CA TYR A 754 14.64 2.08 -24.49
C TYR A 754 15.93 1.28 -24.73
N ARG A 755 16.01 0.66 -25.92
CA ARG A 755 17.20 0.07 -26.59
C ARG A 755 17.85 -1.18 -25.99
N ILE A 756 18.06 -1.26 -24.68
CA ILE A 756 18.76 -2.40 -24.06
C ILE A 756 17.77 -3.43 -23.53
N MET A 757 16.58 -2.98 -23.15
CA MET A 757 15.53 -3.81 -22.56
C MET A 757 14.17 -3.25 -22.89
N MET A 758 13.15 -4.11 -22.93
CA MET A 758 11.75 -3.68 -22.96
C MET A 758 11.16 -3.76 -21.55
N PRO A 759 10.09 -2.99 -21.25
CA PRO A 759 9.33 -3.22 -20.04
C PRO A 759 8.71 -4.62 -20.13
N ASN A 760 8.79 -5.39 -19.04
CA ASN A 760 8.34 -6.78 -19.05
C ASN A 760 6.85 -6.92 -19.37
N HIS A 761 6.50 -7.83 -20.30
CA HIS A 761 5.13 -8.09 -20.77
C HIS A 761 4.33 -6.83 -21.14
N PHE A 762 5.02 -5.79 -21.60
CA PHE A 762 4.41 -4.52 -21.96
C PHE A 762 3.25 -4.63 -22.97
N ALA A 763 3.31 -5.62 -23.87
CA ALA A 763 2.23 -6.05 -24.77
C ALA A 763 0.86 -6.29 -24.11
N TYR A 764 0.83 -6.59 -22.81
CA TYR A 764 -0.40 -6.91 -22.08
C TYR A 764 -0.91 -5.77 -21.21
N VAL A 765 -0.17 -4.66 -21.08
CA VAL A 765 -0.54 -3.53 -20.19
C VAL A 765 -1.90 -2.96 -20.60
N CYS A 766 -2.09 -2.66 -21.89
CA CYS A 766 -3.34 -2.10 -22.39
C CYS A 766 -4.55 -3.01 -22.10
N SER A 767 -4.37 -4.33 -22.16
CA SER A 767 -5.45 -5.25 -21.78
C SER A 767 -5.75 -5.24 -20.27
N HIS A 768 -4.76 -5.04 -19.41
CA HIS A 768 -5.01 -4.93 -17.97
C HIS A 768 -5.69 -3.60 -17.60
N ILE A 769 -5.44 -2.54 -18.37
CA ILE A 769 -6.14 -1.26 -18.25
C ILE A 769 -7.62 -1.44 -18.59
N GLU A 770 -7.93 -2.13 -19.69
CA GLU A 770 -9.32 -2.45 -20.07
C GLU A 770 -10.03 -3.30 -19.01
N ILE A 771 -9.35 -4.29 -18.45
CA ILE A 771 -9.89 -5.10 -17.35
C ILE A 771 -10.16 -4.21 -16.15
N LEU A 772 -9.26 -3.28 -15.80
CA LEU A 772 -9.52 -2.40 -14.65
C LEU A 772 -10.79 -1.59 -14.86
N GLN A 773 -10.97 -0.99 -16.05
CA GLN A 773 -12.19 -0.27 -16.36
C GLN A 773 -13.43 -1.16 -16.24
N ALA A 774 -13.35 -2.39 -16.76
CA ALA A 774 -14.46 -3.34 -16.74
C ALA A 774 -14.89 -3.74 -15.33
N GLU A 775 -13.91 -3.95 -14.44
CA GLU A 775 -14.16 -4.39 -13.07
C GLU A 775 -14.53 -3.22 -12.15
N SER A 776 -13.97 -2.02 -12.37
CA SER A 776 -14.17 -0.85 -11.50
C SER A 776 -15.24 0.12 -11.98
N ASP A 777 -15.67 0.05 -13.24
CA ASP A 777 -16.54 1.05 -13.90
C ASP A 777 -15.97 2.49 -13.87
N VAL A 778 -14.64 2.61 -13.77
CA VAL A 778 -13.92 3.90 -13.79
C VAL A 778 -13.18 4.01 -15.11
N ASP A 779 -13.37 5.11 -15.82
CA ASP A 779 -12.72 5.39 -17.09
C ASP A 779 -11.18 5.35 -17.01
N GLN A 780 -10.54 4.74 -18.01
CA GLN A 780 -9.09 4.57 -18.10
C GLN A 780 -8.50 5.00 -19.44
N GLY A 781 -9.25 5.74 -20.25
CA GLY A 781 -8.93 6.01 -21.64
C GLY A 781 -7.62 6.76 -21.83
N PHE A 782 -7.34 7.79 -21.02
CA PHE A 782 -6.08 8.54 -21.11
C PHE A 782 -4.89 7.67 -20.71
N ARG A 783 -4.99 6.87 -19.64
CA ARG A 783 -3.93 5.91 -19.31
C ARG A 783 -3.73 4.87 -20.41
N PHE A 784 -4.82 4.35 -21.01
CA PHE A 784 -4.74 3.43 -22.15
C PHE A 784 -3.98 4.05 -23.32
N TRP A 785 -4.37 5.27 -23.72
CA TRP A 785 -3.73 5.94 -24.86
C TRP A 785 -2.29 6.35 -24.56
N ALA A 786 -1.96 6.78 -23.34
CA ALA A 786 -0.59 7.03 -22.92
C ALA A 786 0.27 5.75 -23.02
N SER A 787 -0.23 4.61 -22.53
CA SER A 787 0.46 3.32 -22.66
C SER A 787 0.62 2.89 -24.12
N MET A 788 -0.40 3.07 -24.96
CA MET A 788 -0.33 2.76 -26.40
C MET A 788 0.66 3.65 -27.14
N ILE A 789 0.71 4.95 -26.84
CA ILE A 789 1.66 5.90 -27.44
C ILE A 789 3.08 5.55 -27.04
N LYS A 790 3.32 5.31 -25.74
CA LYS A 790 4.62 4.83 -25.25
C LYS A 790 5.01 3.55 -25.97
N GLN A 791 4.05 2.64 -26.16
CA GLN A 791 4.32 1.39 -26.85
C GLN A 791 4.74 1.59 -28.28
N ARG A 792 4.07 2.49 -29.00
CA ARG A 792 4.42 2.82 -30.35
C ARG A 792 5.83 3.41 -30.46
N GLN A 793 6.19 4.32 -29.56
CA GLN A 793 7.53 4.94 -29.51
C GLN A 793 8.65 3.98 -29.08
N LEU A 794 8.30 2.90 -28.36
CA LEU A 794 9.27 1.86 -27.99
C LEU A 794 9.51 0.85 -29.11
N GLN A 795 8.50 0.52 -29.92
CA GLN A 795 8.64 -0.47 -30.99
C GLN A 795 9.59 -0.03 -32.11
N THR A 796 9.73 1.28 -32.32
CA THR A 796 10.61 1.87 -33.35
C THR A 796 12.09 1.92 -32.96
N ASN A 797 12.47 1.38 -31.81
CA ASN A 797 13.84 1.42 -31.28
C ASN A 797 14.77 0.27 -31.73
N GLY A 798 14.39 -0.50 -32.76
CA GLY A 798 15.22 -1.50 -33.46
C GLY A 798 15.53 -2.81 -32.72
N LEU A 799 14.89 -3.07 -31.57
CA LEU A 799 14.93 -4.40 -30.94
C LEU A 799 14.05 -5.45 -31.67
N TYR A 800 13.10 -5.00 -32.49
CA TYR A 800 12.18 -5.86 -33.25
C TYR A 800 12.65 -6.19 -34.69
N GLY A 801 13.80 -5.64 -35.10
CA GLY A 801 14.43 -5.83 -36.40
C GLY A 801 15.18 -4.56 -36.82
N ALA A 802 15.83 -4.57 -37.99
CA ALA A 802 16.07 -3.31 -38.70
C ALA A 802 14.72 -2.59 -38.90
N GLU A 803 14.70 -1.35 -39.37
CA GLU A 803 13.46 -0.61 -39.68
C GLU A 803 12.48 -1.28 -40.68
N THR A 804 12.72 -2.55 -41.03
CA THR A 804 11.93 -3.42 -41.87
C THR A 804 11.06 -4.42 -41.06
N GLY A 805 10.79 -4.21 -39.76
CA GLY A 805 9.79 -5.03 -39.04
C GLY A 805 9.45 -4.61 -37.62
N ASN A 806 8.27 -4.01 -37.40
CA ASN A 806 7.56 -3.91 -36.12
C ASN A 806 7.11 -5.29 -35.55
N ASP A 807 6.64 -5.25 -34.31
CA ASP A 807 5.81 -6.30 -33.74
C ASP A 807 4.33 -6.14 -34.16
N LEU A 808 3.88 -6.91 -35.16
CA LEU A 808 2.46 -6.92 -35.58
C LEU A 808 1.55 -7.65 -34.58
N ARG A 809 2.07 -8.27 -33.51
CA ARG A 809 1.21 -8.77 -32.43
C ARG A 809 0.63 -7.62 -31.63
N THR A 810 1.42 -6.56 -31.43
CA THR A 810 1.13 -5.52 -30.44
C THR A 810 0.86 -4.14 -31.05
N SER A 811 1.20 -3.92 -32.32
CA SER A 811 0.94 -2.67 -33.07
C SER A 811 -0.31 -2.70 -33.97
N GLN A 812 -1.18 -3.73 -33.88
CA GLN A 812 -2.27 -3.88 -34.85
C GLN A 812 -3.29 -2.73 -34.81
N PRO A 813 -3.75 -2.24 -35.98
CA PRO A 813 -4.72 -1.16 -36.07
C PRO A 813 -6.03 -1.39 -35.32
N HIS A 814 -6.44 -2.66 -35.13
CA HIS A 814 -7.70 -2.96 -34.45
C HIS A 814 -7.72 -2.45 -33.00
N VAL A 815 -6.58 -2.43 -32.32
CA VAL A 815 -6.44 -2.00 -30.92
C VAL A 815 -6.79 -0.52 -30.73
N TYR A 816 -6.64 0.30 -31.77
CA TYR A 816 -7.02 1.73 -31.75
C TYR A 816 -8.54 1.94 -31.69
N TYR A 817 -9.31 0.92 -32.04
CA TYR A 817 -10.76 0.90 -31.92
C TYR A 817 -11.23 0.03 -30.75
N LYS A 818 -10.64 -1.15 -30.59
CA LYS A 818 -11.07 -2.18 -29.64
C LYS A 818 -9.93 -3.17 -29.41
N ALA A 819 -9.49 -3.38 -28.16
CA ALA A 819 -8.53 -4.46 -27.89
C ALA A 819 -9.22 -5.79 -27.55
N ASN A 820 -8.40 -6.84 -27.43
CA ASN A 820 -8.84 -8.23 -27.57
C ASN A 820 -9.50 -8.80 -26.30
N ARG A 821 -9.14 -8.36 -25.08
CA ARG A 821 -9.47 -9.15 -23.87
C ARG A 821 -10.85 -8.91 -23.28
N ASN A 822 -11.35 -7.67 -23.24
CA ASN A 822 -12.68 -7.39 -22.65
C ASN A 822 -13.82 -7.43 -23.68
N GLY A 823 -13.51 -7.41 -24.98
CA GLY A 823 -14.52 -7.53 -26.02
C GLY A 823 -15.41 -6.29 -26.22
N THR A 824 -15.03 -5.11 -25.70
CA THR A 824 -15.69 -3.81 -25.95
C THR A 824 -14.70 -2.72 -26.37
N SER A 825 -15.18 -1.53 -26.73
CA SER A 825 -14.35 -0.34 -27.08
C SER A 825 -14.44 0.76 -26.01
N ASP A 826 -14.96 0.44 -24.83
CA ASP A 826 -15.38 1.43 -23.84
C ASP A 826 -14.17 2.20 -23.29
N THR A 827 -13.03 1.52 -23.13
CA THR A 827 -11.79 2.16 -22.67
C THR A 827 -11.21 3.12 -23.70
N GLN A 828 -11.23 2.77 -24.99
CA GLN A 828 -10.79 3.69 -26.04
C GLN A 828 -11.74 4.88 -26.15
N ALA A 829 -13.04 4.65 -25.98
CA ALA A 829 -14.09 5.65 -26.15
C ALA A 829 -14.18 6.65 -24.98
N SER A 830 -13.69 6.31 -23.78
CA SER A 830 -13.83 7.14 -22.58
C SER A 830 -13.06 8.46 -22.64
N VAL A 831 -12.10 8.63 -23.55
CA VAL A 831 -11.48 9.96 -23.83
C VAL A 831 -12.41 10.92 -24.59
N GLY A 832 -13.60 10.47 -24.96
CA GLY A 832 -14.56 11.21 -25.77
C GLY A 832 -14.33 11.03 -27.28
N ARG A 833 -15.44 11.04 -28.03
CA ARG A 833 -15.47 10.66 -29.46
C ARG A 833 -14.50 11.47 -30.34
N THR A 834 -14.40 12.78 -30.11
CA THR A 834 -13.54 13.66 -30.93
C THR A 834 -12.06 13.32 -30.76
N LEU A 835 -11.60 13.19 -29.51
CA LEU A 835 -10.21 12.86 -29.22
C LEU A 835 -9.90 11.41 -29.64
N TRP A 836 -10.82 10.47 -29.41
CA TRP A 836 -10.68 9.08 -29.87
C TRP A 836 -10.46 9.02 -31.39
N ARG A 837 -11.24 9.76 -32.17
CA ARG A 837 -11.03 9.88 -33.63
C ARG A 837 -9.63 10.39 -33.96
N TYR A 838 -9.16 11.45 -33.30
CA TYR A 838 -7.83 12.01 -33.59
C TYR A 838 -6.69 11.06 -33.23
N LEU A 839 -6.81 10.38 -32.09
CA LEU A 839 -5.86 9.36 -31.65
C LEU A 839 -5.81 8.19 -32.62
N ALA A 840 -6.97 7.63 -32.98
CA ALA A 840 -7.04 6.55 -33.95
C ALA A 840 -6.48 6.97 -35.32
N GLN A 841 -6.78 8.18 -35.78
CA GLN A 841 -6.23 8.71 -37.03
C GLN A 841 -4.70 8.85 -36.97
N ALA A 842 -4.16 9.54 -35.96
CA ALA A 842 -2.72 9.74 -35.81
C ALA A 842 -1.95 8.42 -35.67
N MET A 843 -2.53 7.44 -34.96
CA MET A 843 -1.94 6.12 -34.81
C MET A 843 -1.92 5.32 -36.11
N VAL A 844 -2.99 5.40 -36.92
CA VAL A 844 -3.00 4.74 -38.24
C VAL A 844 -2.02 5.42 -39.20
N GLU A 845 -1.97 6.74 -39.21
CA GLU A 845 -0.99 7.51 -40.00
C GLU A 845 0.44 7.06 -39.66
N ASP A 846 0.77 7.01 -38.38
CA ASP A 846 2.10 6.62 -37.91
C ASP A 846 2.40 5.13 -38.13
N PHE A 847 1.42 4.24 -37.92
CA PHE A 847 1.53 2.82 -38.22
C PHE A 847 1.83 2.57 -39.70
N VAL A 848 1.06 3.16 -40.62
CA VAL A 848 1.22 2.94 -42.06
C VAL A 848 2.53 3.52 -42.59
N ALA A 849 2.95 4.69 -42.06
CA ALA A 849 4.23 5.31 -42.44
C ALA A 849 5.44 4.41 -42.18
N ASP A 850 5.33 3.55 -41.17
CA ASP A 850 6.37 2.61 -40.77
C ASP A 850 6.16 1.23 -41.43
N ALA A 851 4.93 0.70 -41.37
CA ALA A 851 4.60 -0.62 -41.86
C ALA A 851 4.77 -0.77 -43.39
N ASN A 852 4.75 0.33 -44.15
CA ASN A 852 5.02 0.32 -45.58
C ASN A 852 6.47 -0.06 -45.94
N ARG A 853 7.40 -0.05 -44.99
CA ARG A 853 8.81 -0.42 -45.19
C ARG A 853 9.04 -1.94 -45.24
N ALA A 854 8.00 -2.75 -44.97
CA ALA A 854 8.12 -4.20 -44.87
C ALA A 854 6.88 -4.96 -45.39
N THR A 855 7.09 -6.20 -45.80
CA THR A 855 6.14 -7.16 -46.37
C THR A 855 5.82 -8.27 -45.38
N ALA A 856 4.71 -9.00 -45.56
CA ALA A 856 4.33 -10.13 -44.71
C ALA A 856 5.45 -11.17 -44.49
N ALA A 857 6.29 -11.39 -45.50
CA ALA A 857 7.43 -12.30 -45.41
C ALA A 857 8.52 -11.74 -44.47
N GLU A 858 8.85 -10.45 -44.59
CA GLU A 858 9.78 -9.76 -43.70
C GLU A 858 9.25 -9.75 -42.25
N TRP A 859 7.95 -9.53 -42.06
CA TRP A 859 7.29 -9.61 -40.76
C TRP A 859 7.36 -11.01 -40.14
N ALA A 860 7.13 -12.05 -40.93
CA ALA A 860 7.21 -13.45 -40.47
C ALA A 860 8.65 -13.87 -40.15
N ALA A 861 9.65 -13.25 -40.77
CA ALA A 861 11.06 -13.49 -40.49
C ALA A 861 11.58 -12.71 -39.26
N ALA A 862 10.79 -11.77 -38.71
CA ALA A 862 11.19 -11.00 -37.54
C ALA A 862 11.21 -11.88 -36.27
N VAL A 863 12.31 -11.80 -35.52
CA VAL A 863 12.67 -12.70 -34.40
C VAL A 863 11.61 -12.78 -33.29
N ASN A 864 10.76 -11.77 -33.14
CA ASN A 864 9.78 -11.67 -32.06
C ASN A 864 8.31 -11.84 -32.52
N ASN A 865 8.06 -12.00 -33.83
CA ASN A 865 6.71 -12.25 -34.32
C ASN A 865 6.42 -13.75 -34.24
N SER A 866 5.73 -14.17 -33.17
CA SER A 866 5.48 -15.61 -32.92
C SER A 866 4.66 -16.28 -34.03
N LYS A 867 3.71 -15.57 -34.66
CA LYS A 867 2.92 -15.99 -35.84
C LYS A 867 2.32 -14.77 -36.57
N VAL A 868 2.52 -14.66 -37.88
CA VAL A 868 1.88 -13.65 -38.75
C VAL A 868 0.92 -14.37 -39.72
N GLN A 869 -0.21 -13.75 -40.05
CA GLN A 869 -1.12 -14.24 -41.09
C GLN A 869 -0.34 -14.48 -42.39
N ALA A 870 -0.48 -15.69 -42.95
CA ALA A 870 0.19 -16.04 -44.20
C ALA A 870 -0.15 -15.03 -45.30
N ARG A 871 0.85 -14.61 -46.08
CA ARG A 871 0.70 -13.63 -47.16
C ARG A 871 -0.44 -13.99 -48.13
N GLU A 872 -0.52 -15.25 -48.53
CA GLU A 872 -1.52 -15.77 -49.46
C GLU A 872 -2.82 -16.25 -48.77
N SER A 873 -3.03 -15.87 -47.51
CA SER A 873 -4.25 -16.23 -46.77
C SER A 873 -5.49 -15.67 -47.45
N THR A 874 -6.52 -16.49 -47.60
CA THR A 874 -7.86 -16.09 -48.05
C THR A 874 -8.85 -15.91 -46.89
N ASP A 875 -8.43 -16.15 -45.64
CA ASP A 875 -9.29 -15.98 -44.46
C ASP A 875 -9.40 -14.51 -44.07
N PHE A 876 -10.44 -13.88 -44.61
CA PHE A 876 -10.94 -12.56 -44.21
C PHE A 876 -12.36 -12.65 -43.65
N SER A 877 -12.70 -13.79 -43.06
CA SER A 877 -14.06 -14.10 -42.59
C SER A 877 -14.56 -13.16 -41.48
N THR A 878 -15.88 -13.00 -41.41
CA THR A 878 -16.57 -12.17 -40.43
C THR A 878 -16.81 -12.93 -39.12
N GLY A 879 -15.83 -12.94 -38.22
CA GLY A 879 -16.00 -13.43 -36.83
C GLY A 879 -16.53 -12.37 -35.86
N THR A 880 -16.73 -12.72 -34.58
CA THR A 880 -17.21 -11.80 -33.52
C THR A 880 -16.09 -11.14 -32.71
N THR A 881 -14.84 -11.66 -32.76
CA THR A 881 -13.70 -11.18 -31.95
C THR A 881 -12.49 -10.84 -32.83
N TYR A 882 -11.66 -9.88 -32.41
CA TYR A 882 -10.34 -9.61 -33.02
C TYR A 882 -9.32 -10.56 -32.38
N ASP A 883 -8.50 -11.27 -33.14
CA ASP A 883 -7.57 -12.26 -32.57
C ASP A 883 -6.12 -11.72 -32.56
N THR A 884 -5.46 -11.66 -31.40
CA THR A 884 -4.04 -11.28 -31.26
C THR A 884 -3.04 -12.31 -31.83
N GLY A 885 -3.55 -13.43 -32.36
CA GLY A 885 -2.80 -14.48 -33.05
C GLY A 885 -2.56 -14.17 -34.55
N PRO A 886 -2.51 -15.20 -35.42
CA PRO A 886 -2.03 -15.11 -36.80
C PRO A 886 -3.06 -14.49 -37.78
N LEU A 887 -3.89 -13.55 -37.34
CA LEU A 887 -5.05 -13.06 -38.10
C LEU A 887 -5.02 -11.53 -38.26
N GLN A 888 -3.80 -10.98 -38.36
CA GLN A 888 -3.51 -9.54 -38.50
C GLN A 888 -4.23 -8.90 -39.69
N GLY A 889 -4.17 -9.53 -40.86
CA GLY A 889 -4.81 -9.06 -42.09
C GLY A 889 -6.33 -9.05 -41.97
N ARG A 890 -6.91 -10.13 -41.43
CA ARG A 890 -8.34 -10.24 -41.13
C ARG A 890 -8.80 -9.17 -40.14
N ASN A 891 -8.05 -8.94 -39.07
CA ASN A 891 -8.36 -7.90 -38.09
C ASN A 891 -8.29 -6.50 -38.69
N THR A 892 -7.28 -6.23 -39.52
CA THR A 892 -7.12 -4.95 -40.24
C THR A 892 -8.30 -4.72 -41.17
N PHE A 893 -8.65 -5.71 -42.00
CA PHE A 893 -9.80 -5.65 -42.89
C PHE A 893 -11.10 -5.31 -42.14
N ARG A 894 -11.32 -5.94 -40.99
CA ARG A 894 -12.54 -5.77 -40.18
C ARG A 894 -12.61 -4.47 -39.40
N VAL A 895 -11.47 -3.89 -39.01
CA VAL A 895 -11.48 -2.63 -38.25
C VAL A 895 -11.68 -1.41 -39.14
N ILE A 896 -11.31 -1.46 -40.43
CA ILE A 896 -11.42 -0.31 -41.34
C ILE A 896 -12.85 0.31 -41.38
N PRO A 897 -13.95 -0.47 -41.52
CA PRO A 897 -15.30 0.08 -41.44
C PRO A 897 -15.59 0.78 -40.10
N ARG A 898 -15.05 0.25 -38.99
CA ARG A 898 -15.22 0.82 -37.65
C ARG A 898 -14.45 2.13 -37.47
N LEU A 899 -13.24 2.21 -38.02
CA LEU A 899 -12.47 3.45 -38.06
C LEU A 899 -13.15 4.52 -38.94
N ARG A 900 -13.81 4.11 -40.03
CA ARG A 900 -14.65 5.00 -40.85
C ARG A 900 -15.85 5.53 -40.07
N GLU A 901 -16.57 4.68 -39.35
CA GLU A 901 -17.68 5.06 -38.47
C GLU A 901 -17.25 6.03 -37.35
N LEU A 902 -16.03 5.86 -36.84
CA LEU A 902 -15.40 6.77 -35.88
C LEU A 902 -15.05 8.14 -36.48
N GLY A 903 -14.89 8.22 -37.80
CA GLY A 903 -14.61 9.43 -38.56
C GLY A 903 -13.14 9.62 -38.94
N VAL A 904 -12.32 8.55 -38.95
CA VAL A 904 -10.96 8.60 -39.51
C VAL A 904 -11.05 8.95 -41.00
N SER A 905 -10.20 9.89 -41.45
CA SER A 905 -10.29 10.41 -42.82
C SER A 905 -10.10 9.34 -43.90
N SER A 906 -10.81 9.51 -45.03
CA SER A 906 -10.75 8.56 -46.15
C SER A 906 -9.34 8.36 -46.68
N SER A 907 -8.51 9.41 -46.76
CA SER A 907 -7.12 9.30 -47.23
C SER A 907 -6.25 8.42 -46.33
N VAL A 908 -6.43 8.50 -45.02
CA VAL A 908 -5.73 7.65 -44.04
C VAL A 908 -6.21 6.21 -44.15
N LEU A 909 -7.52 5.98 -44.29
CA LEU A 909 -8.07 4.63 -44.50
C LEU A 909 -7.62 4.02 -45.82
N THR A 910 -7.57 4.80 -46.91
CA THR A 910 -7.01 4.35 -48.20
C THR A 910 -5.55 3.92 -48.04
N SER A 911 -4.76 4.65 -47.25
CA SER A 911 -3.36 4.29 -46.98
C SER A 911 -3.25 2.96 -46.22
N LEU A 912 -4.15 2.72 -45.25
CA LEU A 912 -4.23 1.46 -44.53
C LEU A 912 -4.71 0.30 -45.42
N ILE A 913 -5.68 0.54 -46.31
CA ILE A 913 -6.16 -0.44 -47.30
C ILE A 913 -5.02 -0.82 -48.25
N ASN A 914 -4.29 0.16 -48.80
CA ASN A 914 -3.13 -0.06 -49.68
C ASN A 914 -2.06 -0.90 -48.99
N TRP A 915 -1.77 -0.61 -47.72
CA TRP A 915 -0.84 -1.41 -46.92
C TRP A 915 -1.35 -2.85 -46.70
N GLY A 916 -2.64 -3.00 -46.37
CA GLY A 916 -3.28 -4.31 -46.20
C GLY A 916 -3.22 -5.16 -47.47
N GLU A 917 -3.54 -4.56 -48.62
CA GLU A 917 -3.45 -5.20 -49.95
C GLU A 917 -2.02 -5.57 -50.31
N LYS A 918 -1.07 -4.65 -50.11
CA LYS A 918 0.36 -4.92 -50.32
C LYS A 918 0.81 -6.12 -49.49
N THR A 919 0.32 -6.26 -48.25
CA THR A 919 0.76 -7.26 -47.27
C THR A 919 0.04 -8.61 -47.42
N TRP A 920 -1.25 -8.61 -47.73
CA TRP A 920 -2.11 -9.78 -47.95
C TRP A 920 -2.93 -9.64 -49.24
N PRO A 921 -2.35 -9.88 -50.42
CA PRO A 921 -2.95 -9.55 -51.71
C PRO A 921 -4.22 -10.36 -52.05
N ARG A 922 -4.49 -11.45 -51.32
CA ARG A 922 -5.67 -12.30 -51.53
C ARG A 922 -6.92 -11.81 -50.80
N GLY A 923 -6.83 -10.75 -49.98
CA GLY A 923 -7.98 -10.12 -49.34
C GLY A 923 -8.81 -9.29 -50.32
N ASN A 924 -10.13 -9.21 -50.12
CA ASN A 924 -11.03 -8.41 -50.96
C ASN A 924 -10.95 -6.91 -50.60
N TRP A 925 -9.76 -6.32 -50.64
CA TRP A 925 -9.50 -4.94 -50.18
C TRP A 925 -10.27 -3.88 -50.96
N ASP A 926 -10.56 -4.13 -52.24
CA ASP A 926 -11.36 -3.23 -53.09
C ASP A 926 -12.78 -3.03 -52.56
N SER A 927 -13.36 -4.03 -51.88
CA SER A 927 -14.67 -3.86 -51.23
C SER A 927 -14.69 -2.84 -50.09
N LEU A 928 -13.51 -2.43 -49.60
CA LEU A 928 -13.37 -1.41 -48.56
C LEU A 928 -13.06 -0.02 -49.13
N ARG A 929 -12.72 0.11 -50.42
CA ARG A 929 -12.47 1.40 -51.07
C ARG A 929 -13.80 2.09 -51.36
#